data_AF-A0A8H5F8K8-F1
#
_entry.id   AF-A0A8H5F8K8-F1
#
_cell.length_a   1.000
_cell.length_b   1.000
_cell.length_c   1.000
_cell.angle_alpha   90.00
_cell.angle_beta   90.00
_cell.angle_gamma   90.00
#
_symmetry.space_group_name_H-M   'P 1'
#
loop_
_entity.id
_entity.type
_entity.pdbx_description
1 polymer ?
#
loop_
_entity_poly.entity_id
_entity_poly.type
_entity_poly.pdbx_seq_one_letter_code
_entity_poly.pdbx_strand_id
1 'polypeptide(L)'
;MIAAASLARLHTILASTAFLSALAIGCALHYKKITKNDVAQYPDEWFPSVSATIGDWFPERNLFQLLIALTSPLRFSLVFLSFYLNRSTALFLAGLVRTLSCGGWVYITSSDDHDVHDAMMVLYIVCNLPWMLGGAWVTRNTAVRRNRWTVASCFFATLVPLIYFFVQHKVHRIPGAYTQYAFCEWGLIFFDVLYDALSERDFKEAGLTISLLTSIPLPVTEERVPAPLSASSDGITSGPDKPLADALQAALAPAPPHTGDQKALLHSSSTSSPLRRVLGFAVDIYLYSTPSEFSANLRLAAFISWTLFTALIPSLFYFSVWKLGIAGHELAFAAVLSPALLSVKFGSLYDYVFGATAGKSTKSLSTTKPQLLALACTPRGQVILRLVSLLGLVAYIVPSPGGRLTCVFIASGAETMRAVVSWAGMVGVESGSDNEATDKPGYEGLTFGLALLLNSVLKMANRGNNPIWPFINHKANGWNNTGIILALLSIWEYGAREGVDMRNLFNSKHSVVSSATASSSVSTSTNGSTSSQHAQKRPSTLSVLAAALPLGSLLFIAHNLLADPASLIAWTWTGYENGKPRGPMPAVATHTGGHAWVVVAAMSLGLAIASIKPLQQLTRNPLWLAAGAAATSVLYSSRNWEGFYGGALPVALWSMSLLPATWAHAASVARQQAVNKSTGGTESTVSRVYTTAMGVYMVLNLASIFTVAYAFVPGGVYLRERTDLVLIAQTLCLLPLATWTTGVSPSSPTSTSRPASYTSHTLVAILLFFSSSLLVTKHRAPGALPIPYRRDTAKHNTTLGIVNAGIWAVHFGIDNEGHDSQRGMLGVIRYVCIRIHASTTKALEPESRFRMGAYCASLDMELDIVSLLETDLHRTAFGSRDLPLSHDPPSSRLLSEEGNYYVDIGPGPNAHTWGAVLLSKFPIISTKHHLLPSPHGELAPAIEAVLDIFGIEVLVLVSHNGQEEDPLDRELQATALAEIMVASTRPVIFLGYVVSKPHAQRPSPYGIMVNEGNVHDVDKDDLDRWCEYIFYRGLYRTSYARISRGIITDTETQIGQFVVPAPGHTVVDDSEPARYRRSRKEVLPIEHWFPMEYYGNDKEGGVNGHHYHVFGTVSFSAFIIPALY
;
A
#
# COMPACT_ATOMS: atom_id res chain seq x y z
N MET A 1 -13.18 -44.41 2.18
CA MET A 1 -12.43 -43.84 3.32
C MET A 1 -10.97 -44.23 3.18
N ILE A 2 -10.04 -43.30 3.31
CA ILE A 2 -8.59 -43.53 3.27
C ILE A 2 -8.08 -43.49 4.71
N ALA A 3 -7.29 -44.47 5.15
CA ALA A 3 -6.68 -44.44 6.48
C ALA A 3 -5.64 -43.31 6.56
N ALA A 4 -5.68 -42.48 7.61
CA ALA A 4 -4.70 -41.40 7.80
C ALA A 4 -3.25 -41.92 7.91
N ALA A 5 -3.08 -43.15 8.39
CA ALA A 5 -1.80 -43.87 8.41
C ALA A 5 -1.21 -44.06 6.99
N SER A 6 -2.04 -44.22 5.96
CA SER A 6 -1.59 -44.36 4.57
C SER A 6 -0.94 -43.08 4.04
N LEU A 7 -1.36 -41.90 4.52
CA LEU A 7 -0.75 -40.63 4.14
C LEU A 7 0.65 -40.47 4.75
N ALA A 8 0.82 -40.85 6.02
CA ALA A 8 2.12 -40.84 6.68
C ALA A 8 3.11 -41.80 6.01
N ARG A 9 2.63 -42.99 5.61
CA ARG A 9 3.42 -43.95 4.85
C ARG A 9 3.82 -43.40 3.47
N LEU A 10 2.89 -42.80 2.74
CA LEU A 10 3.15 -42.22 1.42
C LEU A 10 4.16 -41.05 1.50
N HIS A 11 4.03 -40.19 2.52
CA HIS A 11 5.01 -39.13 2.79
C HIS A 11 6.42 -39.71 2.99
N THR A 12 6.53 -40.75 3.81
CA THR A 12 7.82 -41.38 4.14
C THR A 12 8.46 -42.00 2.90
N ILE A 13 7.68 -42.74 2.10
CA ILE A 13 8.17 -43.34 0.86
C ILE A 13 8.67 -42.25 -0.09
N LEU A 14 7.86 -41.23 -0.38
CA LEU A 14 8.23 -40.18 -1.33
C LEU A 14 9.43 -39.35 -0.84
N ALA A 15 9.52 -39.04 0.46
CA ALA A 15 10.66 -38.33 1.03
C ALA A 15 11.94 -39.17 0.94
N SER A 16 11.90 -40.45 1.31
CA SER A 16 13.04 -41.36 1.17
C SER A 16 13.45 -41.55 -0.29
N THR A 17 12.49 -41.67 -1.22
CA THR A 17 12.76 -41.77 -2.66
C THR A 17 13.42 -40.49 -3.18
N ALA A 18 13.02 -39.31 -2.72
CA ALA A 18 13.64 -38.04 -3.12
C ALA A 18 15.14 -38.02 -2.80
N PHE A 19 15.50 -38.28 -1.54
CA PHE A 19 16.90 -38.26 -1.10
C PHE A 19 17.74 -39.38 -1.70
N LEU A 20 17.22 -40.61 -1.78
CA LEU A 20 17.94 -41.74 -2.34
C LEU A 20 18.14 -41.64 -3.85
N SER A 21 17.14 -41.13 -4.59
CA SER A 21 17.26 -40.94 -6.03
C SER A 21 18.26 -39.82 -6.37
N ALA A 22 18.26 -38.72 -5.61
CA ALA A 22 19.24 -37.65 -5.76
C ALA A 22 20.67 -38.17 -5.54
N LEU A 23 20.90 -38.95 -4.47
CA LEU A 23 22.20 -39.55 -4.19
C LEU A 23 22.64 -40.55 -5.27
N ALA A 24 21.74 -41.45 -5.69
CA ALA A 24 22.06 -42.46 -6.70
C ALA A 24 22.40 -41.85 -8.05
N ILE A 25 21.62 -40.86 -8.50
CA ILE A 25 21.83 -40.18 -9.79
C ILE A 25 23.05 -39.26 -9.71
N GLY A 26 23.23 -38.51 -8.62
CA GLY A 26 24.41 -37.68 -8.40
C GLY A 26 25.71 -38.51 -8.41
N CYS A 27 25.72 -39.66 -7.74
CA CYS A 27 26.84 -40.61 -7.77
C CYS A 27 27.04 -41.26 -9.15
N ALA A 28 26.00 -41.45 -9.94
CA ALA A 28 26.11 -42.04 -11.28
C ALA A 28 26.60 -41.05 -12.34
N LEU A 29 26.16 -39.80 -12.29
CA LEU A 29 26.41 -38.80 -13.34
C LEU A 29 27.53 -37.81 -12.98
N HIS A 30 27.61 -37.39 -11.72
CA HIS A 30 28.42 -36.24 -11.30
C HIS A 30 29.33 -36.52 -10.09
N TYR A 31 29.70 -37.78 -9.83
CA TYR A 31 30.46 -38.20 -8.64
C TYR A 31 31.65 -37.30 -8.27
N LYS A 32 32.59 -37.07 -9.20
CA LYS A 32 33.78 -36.23 -8.94
C LYS A 32 33.47 -34.75 -8.71
N LYS A 33 32.31 -34.28 -9.17
CA LYS A 33 31.87 -32.88 -9.02
C LYS A 33 31.20 -32.67 -7.67
N ILE A 34 30.36 -33.61 -7.23
CA ILE A 34 29.63 -33.52 -5.95
C ILE A 34 30.51 -33.84 -4.72
N THR A 35 31.64 -34.51 -4.91
CA THR A 35 32.64 -34.74 -3.84
C THR A 35 33.70 -33.65 -3.76
N LYS A 36 33.64 -32.62 -4.63
CA LYS A 36 34.60 -31.52 -4.65
C LYS A 36 34.20 -30.45 -3.65
N ASN A 37 35.12 -30.03 -2.79
CA ASN A 37 34.92 -28.90 -1.88
C ASN A 37 36.05 -27.84 -2.04
N ASP A 38 36.05 -26.81 -1.19
CA ASP A 38 37.04 -25.71 -1.22
C ASP A 38 38.47 -26.11 -0.80
N VAL A 39 38.64 -27.29 -0.20
CA VAL A 39 39.88 -27.76 0.45
C VAL A 39 40.53 -28.91 -0.32
N ALA A 40 39.75 -29.92 -0.68
CA ALA A 40 40.19 -31.16 -1.30
C ALA A 40 39.13 -31.70 -2.28
N GLN A 41 39.54 -32.68 -3.08
CA GLN A 41 38.69 -33.40 -4.04
C GLN A 41 39.03 -34.88 -3.98
N TYR A 42 38.31 -35.71 -4.73
CA TYR A 42 38.65 -37.13 -4.87
C TYR A 42 40.15 -37.30 -5.24
N PRO A 43 40.92 -38.15 -4.53
CA PRO A 43 40.50 -39.28 -3.69
C PRO A 43 40.35 -39.01 -2.19
N ASP A 44 40.78 -37.85 -1.68
CA ASP A 44 40.74 -37.55 -0.24
C ASP A 44 39.30 -37.38 0.26
N GLU A 45 38.44 -36.79 -0.59
CA GLU A 45 37.00 -36.69 -0.36
C GLU A 45 36.24 -37.64 -1.29
N TRP A 46 35.52 -38.59 -0.70
CA TRP A 46 34.92 -39.71 -1.43
C TRP A 46 33.42 -39.90 -1.19
N PHE A 47 32.81 -39.18 -0.24
CA PHE A 47 31.36 -39.18 -0.02
C PHE A 47 30.78 -37.76 -0.09
N PRO A 48 29.73 -37.52 -0.89
CA PRO A 48 29.18 -36.18 -1.09
C PRO A 48 28.25 -35.74 0.05
N SER A 49 28.22 -34.44 0.33
CA SER A 49 27.29 -33.84 1.29
C SER A 49 25.87 -33.76 0.73
N VAL A 50 24.86 -33.63 1.60
CA VAL A 50 23.45 -33.54 1.19
C VAL A 50 23.25 -32.32 0.31
N SER A 51 23.77 -31.17 0.77
CA SER A 51 23.65 -29.88 0.06
C SER A 51 24.24 -29.92 -1.36
N ALA A 52 25.43 -30.52 -1.54
CA ALA A 52 26.06 -30.69 -2.86
C ALA A 52 25.29 -31.66 -3.77
N THR A 53 24.66 -32.67 -3.18
CA THR A 53 23.91 -33.71 -3.91
C THR A 53 22.59 -33.20 -4.50
N ILE A 54 21.96 -32.22 -3.86
CA ILE A 54 20.62 -31.73 -4.24
C ILE A 54 20.60 -30.36 -4.93
N GLY A 55 21.66 -29.56 -4.78
CA GLY A 55 21.63 -28.13 -5.12
C GLY A 55 22.34 -27.74 -6.42
N ASP A 56 23.35 -28.51 -6.84
CA ASP A 56 24.38 -27.99 -7.73
C ASP A 56 24.22 -28.39 -9.20
N TRP A 57 23.64 -29.57 -9.49
CA TRP A 57 23.69 -30.16 -10.83
C TRP A 57 22.35 -30.74 -11.33
N PHE A 58 22.13 -30.63 -12.64
CA PHE A 58 21.02 -31.23 -13.37
C PHE A 58 21.44 -32.60 -13.94
N PRO A 59 20.61 -33.66 -13.87
CA PRO A 59 19.16 -33.67 -13.58
C PRO A 59 18.76 -33.98 -12.13
N GLU A 60 19.68 -34.34 -11.23
CA GLU A 60 19.40 -34.75 -9.85
C GLU A 60 18.66 -33.69 -9.03
N ARG A 61 19.03 -32.40 -9.20
CA ARG A 61 18.32 -31.25 -8.58
C ARG A 61 16.84 -31.23 -8.95
N ASN A 62 16.51 -31.34 -10.23
CA ASN A 62 15.12 -31.22 -10.70
C ASN A 62 14.26 -32.39 -10.24
N LEU A 63 14.83 -33.60 -10.23
CA LEU A 63 14.13 -34.79 -9.73
C LEU A 63 13.87 -34.68 -8.23
N PHE A 64 14.86 -34.22 -7.46
CA PHE A 64 14.72 -33.99 -6.02
C PHE A 64 13.63 -32.95 -5.73
N GLN A 65 13.68 -31.78 -6.39
CA GLN A 65 12.68 -30.73 -6.22
C GLN A 65 11.27 -31.19 -6.58
N LEU A 66 11.11 -31.96 -7.67
CA LEU A 66 9.82 -32.52 -8.06
C LEU A 66 9.27 -33.50 -7.01
N LEU A 67 10.10 -34.42 -6.51
CA LEU A 67 9.68 -35.39 -5.50
C LEU A 67 9.34 -34.72 -4.16
N ILE A 68 10.09 -33.68 -3.77
CA ILE A 68 9.77 -32.87 -2.57
C ILE A 68 8.52 -32.00 -2.79
N ALA A 69 8.24 -31.53 -4.01
CA ALA A 69 6.97 -30.87 -4.33
C ALA A 69 5.77 -31.80 -4.08
N LEU A 70 5.92 -33.08 -4.45
CA LEU A 70 4.90 -34.11 -4.23
C LEU A 70 4.73 -34.50 -2.75
N THR A 71 5.80 -34.41 -1.93
CA THR A 71 5.70 -34.67 -0.48
C THR A 71 5.06 -33.53 0.30
N SER A 72 5.17 -32.29 -0.20
CA SER A 72 4.63 -31.08 0.44
C SER A 72 3.18 -31.21 0.95
N PRO A 73 2.16 -31.57 0.11
CA PRO A 73 0.78 -31.68 0.59
C PRO A 73 0.60 -32.76 1.67
N LEU A 74 1.38 -33.85 1.60
CA LEU A 74 1.36 -34.91 2.60
C LEU A 74 1.97 -34.44 3.93
N ARG A 75 3.04 -33.65 3.87
CA ARG A 75 3.70 -33.07 5.04
C ARG A 75 2.81 -32.07 5.76
N PHE A 76 2.13 -31.18 5.04
CA PHE A 76 1.10 -30.30 5.63
C PHE A 76 -0.04 -31.10 6.27
N SER A 77 -0.46 -32.20 5.61
CA SER A 77 -1.47 -33.10 6.16
C SER A 77 -1.01 -33.77 7.47
N LEU A 78 0.26 -34.18 7.58
CA LEU A 78 0.84 -34.73 8.82
C LEU A 78 0.80 -33.72 9.97
N VAL A 79 1.20 -32.47 9.72
CA VAL A 79 1.19 -31.39 10.73
C VAL A 79 -0.25 -31.10 11.18
N PHE A 80 -1.19 -31.04 10.25
CA PHE A 80 -2.61 -30.82 10.55
C PHE A 80 -3.23 -31.97 11.35
N LEU A 81 -3.00 -33.22 10.94
CA LEU A 81 -3.49 -34.40 11.66
C LEU A 81 -2.87 -34.52 13.06
N SER A 82 -1.59 -34.15 13.20
CA SER A 82 -0.93 -34.07 14.50
C SER A 82 -1.54 -33.00 15.40
N PHE A 83 -1.89 -31.83 14.85
CA PHE A 83 -2.64 -30.81 15.59
C PHE A 83 -4.04 -31.29 15.99
N TYR A 84 -4.75 -31.97 15.09
CA TYR A 84 -6.07 -32.52 15.38
C TYR A 84 -6.03 -33.50 16.57
N LEU A 85 -5.00 -34.35 16.61
CA LEU A 85 -4.79 -35.34 17.67
C LEU A 85 -4.36 -34.70 19.01
N ASN A 86 -3.43 -33.74 18.96
CA ASN A 86 -2.72 -33.23 20.14
C ASN A 86 -3.25 -31.90 20.67
N ARG A 87 -4.02 -31.14 19.87
CA ARG A 87 -4.59 -29.81 20.17
C ARG A 87 -3.57 -28.75 20.64
N SER A 88 -2.28 -28.95 20.35
CA SER A 88 -1.21 -28.01 20.71
C SER A 88 -0.93 -27.02 19.58
N THR A 89 -1.21 -25.74 19.82
CA THR A 89 -0.97 -24.64 18.87
C THR A 89 0.51 -24.35 18.66
N ALA A 90 1.32 -24.47 19.72
CA ALA A 90 2.77 -24.26 19.64
C ALA A 90 3.46 -25.30 18.75
N LEU A 91 3.04 -26.58 18.86
CA LEU A 91 3.57 -27.66 18.02
C LEU A 91 3.12 -27.52 16.57
N PHE A 92 1.89 -27.06 16.34
CA PHE A 92 1.38 -26.77 15.01
C PHE A 92 2.17 -25.64 14.32
N LEU A 93 2.42 -24.54 15.03
CA LEU A 93 3.18 -23.41 14.50
C LEU A 93 4.64 -23.80 14.21
N ALA A 94 5.28 -24.53 15.13
CA ALA A 94 6.63 -25.05 14.91
C ALA A 94 6.71 -25.99 13.69
N GLY A 95 5.72 -26.88 13.52
CA GLY A 95 5.62 -27.77 12.35
C GLY A 95 5.36 -27.02 11.04
N LEU A 96 4.58 -25.94 11.07
CA LEU A 96 4.30 -25.09 9.91
C LEU A 96 5.56 -24.33 9.47
N VAL A 97 6.25 -23.66 10.39
CA VAL A 97 7.50 -22.92 10.12
C VAL A 97 8.59 -23.88 9.65
N ARG A 98 8.73 -25.06 10.26
CA ARG A 98 9.63 -26.13 9.79
C ARG A 98 9.31 -26.53 8.35
N THR A 99 8.04 -26.74 8.02
CA THR A 99 7.64 -27.17 6.66
C THR A 99 7.91 -26.09 5.61
N LEU A 100 7.65 -24.82 5.93
CA LEU A 100 7.93 -23.68 5.03
C LEU A 100 9.44 -23.45 4.84
N SER A 101 10.21 -23.52 5.93
CA SER A 101 11.68 -23.40 5.88
C SER A 101 12.31 -24.49 5.03
N CYS A 102 11.73 -25.70 5.04
CA CYS A 102 12.12 -26.79 4.14
C CYS A 102 11.96 -26.44 2.66
N GLY A 103 10.86 -25.76 2.28
CA GLY A 103 10.70 -25.26 0.92
C GLY A 103 11.75 -24.21 0.58
N GLY A 104 12.08 -23.33 1.55
CA GLY A 104 13.09 -22.29 1.41
C GLY A 104 14.45 -22.84 0.95
N TRP A 105 15.06 -23.76 1.70
CA TRP A 105 16.41 -24.27 1.36
C TRP A 105 16.43 -25.31 0.23
N VAL A 106 15.29 -25.90 -0.15
CA VAL A 106 15.20 -26.84 -1.29
C VAL A 106 15.06 -26.12 -2.64
N TYR A 107 14.32 -25.01 -2.68
CA TYR A 107 14.09 -24.26 -3.92
C TYR A 107 15.08 -23.11 -4.13
N ILE A 108 15.55 -22.49 -3.04
CA ILE A 108 16.67 -21.54 -3.07
C ILE A 108 17.92 -22.35 -2.74
N THR A 109 18.68 -22.74 -3.77
CA THR A 109 19.88 -23.56 -3.56
C THR A 109 21.07 -22.69 -3.15
N SER A 110 22.09 -23.30 -2.55
CA SER A 110 23.36 -22.66 -2.21
C SER A 110 24.05 -22.00 -3.41
N SER A 111 23.80 -22.52 -4.62
CA SER A 111 24.28 -21.96 -5.88
C SER A 111 23.50 -20.71 -6.33
N ASP A 112 22.23 -20.55 -5.90
CA ASP A 112 21.37 -19.43 -6.29
C ASP A 112 21.52 -18.23 -5.32
N ASP A 113 21.44 -18.49 -4.01
CA ASP A 113 21.66 -17.50 -2.94
C ASP A 113 22.11 -18.21 -1.65
N HIS A 114 23.40 -18.10 -1.35
CA HIS A 114 24.03 -18.78 -0.22
C HIS A 114 23.50 -18.30 1.15
N ASP A 115 23.22 -17.00 1.30
CA ASP A 115 22.82 -16.42 2.59
C ASP A 115 21.39 -16.81 2.96
N VAL A 116 20.47 -16.77 1.97
CA VAL A 116 19.08 -17.17 2.19
C VAL A 116 18.95 -18.69 2.37
N HIS A 117 19.72 -19.47 1.61
CA HIS A 117 19.78 -20.93 1.76
C HIS A 117 20.18 -21.34 3.18
N ASP A 118 21.28 -20.79 3.69
CA ASP A 118 21.78 -21.07 5.03
C ASP A 118 20.80 -20.62 6.12
N ALA A 119 20.21 -19.43 5.98
CA ALA A 119 19.23 -18.93 6.94
C ALA A 119 18.00 -19.84 7.04
N MET A 120 17.48 -20.33 5.91
CA MET A 120 16.34 -21.25 5.88
C MET A 120 16.69 -22.64 6.41
N MET A 121 17.90 -23.13 6.16
CA MET A 121 18.40 -24.38 6.71
C MET A 121 18.58 -24.31 8.24
N VAL A 122 19.17 -23.24 8.77
CA VAL A 122 19.33 -23.04 10.21
C VAL A 122 17.96 -22.93 10.89
N LEU A 123 17.04 -22.15 10.30
CA LEU A 123 15.67 -22.03 10.81
C LEU A 123 14.97 -23.39 10.85
N TYR A 124 15.14 -24.23 9.82
CA TYR A 124 14.62 -25.59 9.78
C TYR A 124 15.14 -26.45 10.95
N ILE A 125 16.46 -26.46 11.18
CA ILE A 125 17.10 -27.23 12.25
C ILE A 125 16.64 -26.73 13.63
N VAL A 126 16.56 -25.43 13.83
CA VAL A 126 16.07 -24.84 15.09
C VAL A 126 14.61 -25.22 15.35
N CYS A 127 13.75 -25.19 14.33
CA CYS A 127 12.36 -25.61 14.45
C CYS A 127 12.18 -27.13 14.68
N ASN A 128 13.19 -27.97 14.41
CA ASN A 128 13.17 -29.39 14.77
C ASN A 128 13.18 -29.61 16.29
N LEU A 129 13.78 -28.70 17.07
CA LEU A 129 13.83 -28.78 18.53
C LEU A 129 12.41 -28.80 19.16
N PRO A 130 11.56 -27.77 18.95
CA PRO A 130 10.19 -27.79 19.47
C PRO A 130 9.32 -28.87 18.81
N TRP A 131 9.57 -29.23 17.54
CA TRP A 131 8.81 -30.28 16.85
C TRP A 131 9.06 -31.68 17.43
N MET A 132 10.33 -32.08 17.56
CA MET A 132 10.69 -33.43 18.01
C MET A 132 10.47 -33.64 19.51
N LEU A 133 10.87 -32.66 20.34
CA LEU A 133 10.70 -32.75 21.79
C LEU A 133 9.23 -32.54 22.19
N GLY A 134 8.55 -31.53 21.61
CA GLY A 134 7.14 -31.28 21.85
C GLY A 134 6.25 -32.43 21.36
N GLY A 135 6.55 -32.99 20.18
CA GLY A 135 5.86 -34.16 19.65
C GLY A 135 6.03 -35.40 20.54
N ALA A 136 7.24 -35.66 21.04
CA ALA A 136 7.51 -36.78 21.93
C ALA A 136 6.82 -36.62 23.30
N TRP A 137 6.69 -35.38 23.77
CA TRP A 137 6.04 -35.07 25.05
C TRP A 137 4.52 -35.26 25.02
N VAL A 138 3.86 -34.84 23.93
CA VAL A 138 2.39 -34.89 23.81
C VAL A 138 1.86 -36.27 23.37
N THR A 139 2.73 -37.14 22.86
CA THR A 139 2.34 -38.50 22.41
C THR A 139 1.81 -39.35 23.58
N ARG A 140 0.58 -39.85 23.46
CA ARG A 140 -0.12 -40.60 24.52
C ARG A 140 0.32 -42.06 24.63
N ASN A 141 0.64 -42.73 23.52
CA ASN A 141 1.07 -44.12 23.53
C ASN A 141 2.50 -44.26 24.06
N THR A 142 2.71 -45.13 25.06
CA THR A 142 3.99 -45.34 25.73
C THR A 142 5.07 -45.95 24.81
N ALA A 143 4.71 -46.88 23.93
CA ALA A 143 5.62 -47.52 22.99
C ALA A 143 6.04 -46.57 21.86
N VAL A 144 5.10 -45.80 21.29
CA VAL A 144 5.42 -44.80 20.25
C VAL A 144 6.20 -43.63 20.84
N ARG A 145 5.81 -43.17 22.04
CA ARG A 145 6.56 -42.14 22.79
C ARG A 145 8.00 -42.57 23.03
N ARG A 146 8.25 -43.81 23.46
CA ARG A 146 9.61 -44.33 23.66
C ARG A 146 10.42 -44.26 22.35
N ASN A 147 9.84 -44.70 21.24
CA ASN A 147 10.52 -44.65 19.93
C ASN A 147 10.79 -43.21 19.47
N ARG A 148 9.85 -42.27 19.67
CA ARG A 148 10.05 -40.84 19.36
C ARG A 148 11.18 -40.24 20.19
N TRP A 149 11.25 -40.55 21.49
CA TRP A 149 12.38 -40.12 22.34
C TRP A 149 13.70 -40.73 21.89
N THR A 150 13.73 -42.02 21.52
CA THR A 150 14.95 -42.65 21.00
C THR A 150 15.44 -41.98 19.71
N VAL A 151 14.56 -41.77 18.74
CA VAL A 151 14.91 -41.13 17.46
C VAL A 151 15.32 -39.67 17.66
N ALA A 152 14.61 -38.91 18.51
CA ALA A 152 14.98 -37.54 18.84
C ALA A 152 16.36 -37.47 19.51
N SER A 153 16.63 -38.35 20.49
CA SER A 153 17.95 -38.42 21.14
C SER A 153 19.06 -38.77 20.15
N CYS A 154 18.83 -39.69 19.21
CA CYS A 154 19.78 -40.00 18.14
C CYS A 154 20.04 -38.77 17.23
N PHE A 155 18.98 -38.05 16.82
CA PHE A 155 19.12 -36.82 16.03
C PHE A 155 20.00 -35.77 16.73
N PHE A 156 19.73 -35.48 18.01
CA PHE A 156 20.54 -34.51 18.77
C PHE A 156 21.95 -35.01 19.08
N ALA A 157 22.14 -36.33 19.28
CA ALA A 157 23.47 -36.90 19.45
C ALA A 157 24.33 -36.76 18.20
N THR A 158 23.76 -36.85 16.99
CA THR A 158 24.47 -36.68 15.71
C THR A 158 24.88 -35.23 15.44
N LEU A 159 24.27 -34.22 16.07
CA LEU A 159 24.69 -32.82 15.94
C LEU A 159 26.09 -32.56 16.53
N VAL A 160 26.47 -33.26 17.60
CA VAL A 160 27.77 -33.08 18.27
C VAL A 160 28.94 -33.42 17.33
N PRO A 161 29.02 -34.63 16.72
CA PRO A 161 30.09 -34.94 15.76
C PRO A 161 29.97 -34.11 14.48
N LEU A 162 28.76 -33.72 14.05
CA LEU A 162 28.58 -32.84 12.89
C LEU A 162 29.30 -31.50 13.08
N ILE A 163 29.08 -30.83 14.23
CA ILE A 163 29.72 -29.54 14.53
C ILE A 163 31.24 -29.71 14.62
N TYR A 164 31.71 -30.79 15.25
CA TYR A 164 33.13 -31.09 15.34
C TYR A 164 33.78 -31.21 13.95
N PHE A 165 33.23 -32.04 13.06
CA PHE A 165 33.77 -32.24 11.72
C PHE A 165 33.58 -31.01 10.81
N PHE A 166 32.53 -30.22 11.02
CA PHE A 166 32.34 -28.93 10.34
C PHE A 166 33.49 -27.96 10.67
N VAL A 167 33.88 -27.85 11.94
CA VAL A 167 35.01 -27.03 12.37
C VAL A 167 36.33 -27.57 11.78
N GLN A 168 36.54 -28.89 11.80
CA GLN A 168 37.72 -29.50 11.19
C GLN A 168 37.85 -29.22 9.69
N HIS A 169 36.72 -29.22 8.97
CA HIS A 169 36.69 -28.91 7.54
C HIS A 169 36.83 -27.42 7.24
N LYS A 170 36.02 -26.54 7.84
CA LYS A 170 35.96 -25.11 7.49
C LYS A 170 37.05 -24.27 8.16
N VAL A 171 37.37 -24.54 9.43
CA VAL A 171 38.36 -23.77 10.20
C VAL A 171 39.74 -24.38 10.05
N HIS A 172 39.88 -25.69 10.31
CA HIS A 172 41.18 -26.36 10.28
C HIS A 172 41.60 -26.89 8.90
N ARG A 173 40.71 -26.83 7.89
CA ARG A 173 40.98 -27.19 6.49
C ARG A 173 41.68 -28.55 6.32
N ILE A 174 41.27 -29.55 7.11
CA ILE A 174 41.84 -30.91 7.06
C ILE A 174 41.22 -31.70 5.90
N PRO A 175 42.01 -32.27 4.97
CA PRO A 175 41.50 -33.16 3.92
C PRO A 175 40.85 -34.42 4.51
N GLY A 176 39.69 -34.83 3.98
CA GLY A 176 38.93 -36.01 4.43
C GLY A 176 37.93 -35.74 5.56
N ALA A 177 38.00 -34.58 6.22
CA ALA A 177 37.06 -34.19 7.26
C ALA A 177 35.64 -33.91 6.71
N TYR A 178 35.54 -33.49 5.45
CA TYR A 178 34.25 -33.18 4.82
C TYR A 178 33.43 -34.43 4.54
N THR A 179 34.07 -35.54 4.16
CA THR A 179 33.42 -36.85 4.02
C THR A 179 32.79 -37.31 5.35
N GLN A 180 33.48 -37.15 6.48
CA GLN A 180 32.93 -37.50 7.80
C GLN A 180 31.78 -36.57 8.21
N TYR A 181 31.90 -35.28 7.90
CA TYR A 181 30.80 -34.32 8.04
C TYR A 181 29.57 -34.72 7.22
N ALA A 182 29.76 -35.10 5.95
CA ALA A 182 28.69 -35.52 5.06
C ALA A 182 27.91 -36.74 5.61
N PHE A 183 28.59 -37.75 6.17
CA PHE A 183 27.90 -38.88 6.80
C PHE A 183 27.01 -38.46 7.98
N CYS A 184 27.46 -37.50 8.79
CA CYS A 184 26.65 -36.96 9.89
C CYS A 184 25.44 -36.18 9.36
N GLU A 185 25.61 -35.40 8.28
CA GLU A 185 24.53 -34.66 7.60
C GLU A 185 23.45 -35.61 7.06
N TRP A 186 23.84 -36.66 6.34
CA TRP A 186 22.93 -37.71 5.87
C TRP A 186 22.25 -38.45 7.03
N GLY A 187 22.95 -38.65 8.15
CA GLY A 187 22.39 -39.21 9.38
C GLY A 187 21.27 -38.36 9.97
N LEU A 188 21.41 -37.03 9.98
CA LEU A 188 20.35 -36.12 10.45
C LEU A 188 19.10 -36.22 9.59
N ILE A 189 19.24 -36.28 8.26
CA ILE A 189 18.11 -36.45 7.34
C ILE A 189 17.39 -37.78 7.58
N PHE A 190 18.17 -38.86 7.79
CA PHE A 190 17.60 -40.17 8.08
C PHE A 190 16.76 -40.16 9.37
N PHE A 191 17.28 -39.62 10.47
CA PHE A 191 16.55 -39.55 11.73
C PHE A 191 15.34 -38.61 11.65
N ASP A 192 15.41 -37.56 10.84
CA ASP A 192 14.30 -36.62 10.66
C ASP A 192 13.12 -37.25 9.89
N VAL A 193 13.40 -37.94 8.78
CA VAL A 193 12.37 -38.69 8.03
C VAL A 193 11.81 -39.84 8.87
N LEU A 194 12.67 -40.53 9.63
CA LEU A 194 12.27 -41.61 10.53
C LEU A 194 11.36 -41.10 11.67
N TYR A 195 11.62 -39.91 12.20
CA TYR A 195 10.78 -39.30 13.22
C TYR A 195 9.36 -39.03 12.67
N ASP A 196 9.26 -38.44 11.48
CA ASP A 196 7.97 -38.17 10.85
C ASP A 196 7.22 -39.48 10.49
N ALA A 197 7.94 -40.55 10.13
CA ALA A 197 7.38 -41.88 9.86
C ALA A 197 6.69 -42.52 11.07
N LEU A 198 7.13 -42.22 12.31
CA LEU A 198 6.49 -42.74 13.52
C LEU A 198 5.04 -42.26 13.69
N SER A 199 4.66 -41.15 13.03
CA SER A 199 3.28 -40.64 13.01
C SER A 199 2.29 -41.62 12.36
N GLU A 200 2.76 -42.56 11.52
CA GLU A 200 1.92 -43.64 10.98
C GLU A 200 1.31 -44.49 12.11
N ARG A 201 2.11 -44.83 13.13
CA ARG A 201 1.67 -45.65 14.25
C ARG A 201 0.66 -44.90 15.12
N ASP A 202 0.90 -43.61 15.37
CA ASP A 202 -0.03 -42.75 16.12
C ASP A 202 -1.39 -42.65 15.42
N PHE A 203 -1.41 -42.48 14.10
CA PHE A 203 -2.68 -42.39 13.35
C PHE A 203 -3.41 -43.72 13.24
N LYS A 204 -2.66 -44.83 13.16
CA LYS A 204 -3.22 -46.18 13.12
C LYS A 204 -3.89 -46.54 14.45
N GLU A 205 -3.26 -46.20 15.58
CA GLU A 205 -3.79 -46.43 16.92
C GLU A 205 -4.96 -45.49 17.25
N ALA A 206 -4.95 -44.25 16.74
CA ALA A 206 -6.04 -43.31 16.88
C ALA A 206 -7.27 -43.61 15.99
N GLY A 207 -7.20 -44.62 15.10
CA GLY A 207 -8.31 -45.02 14.23
C GLY A 207 -8.76 -43.96 13.21
N LEU A 208 -7.86 -43.05 12.82
CA LEU A 208 -8.20 -41.91 11.96
C LEU A 208 -8.46 -42.33 10.51
N THR A 209 -9.66 -42.03 10.01
CA THR A 209 -10.07 -42.27 8.61
C THR A 209 -10.53 -40.98 7.94
N ILE A 210 -10.16 -40.79 6.67
CA ILE A 210 -10.45 -39.61 5.85
C ILE A 210 -11.48 -40.01 4.80
N SER A 211 -12.66 -39.38 4.85
CA SER A 211 -13.71 -39.57 3.83
C SER A 211 -13.54 -38.58 2.69
N LEU A 212 -13.16 -39.07 1.51
CA LEU A 212 -13.21 -38.29 0.27
C LEU A 212 -14.67 -38.30 -0.22
N LEU A 213 -15.43 -37.22 0.02
CA LEU A 213 -16.79 -37.12 -0.50
C LEU A 213 -16.74 -36.83 -2.01
N THR A 214 -17.00 -37.84 -2.82
CA THR A 214 -17.42 -37.69 -4.22
C THR A 214 -18.76 -38.38 -4.39
N SER A 215 -19.69 -37.70 -5.07
CA SER A 215 -21.03 -38.11 -5.52
C SER A 215 -22.23 -37.99 -4.54
N ILE A 216 -23.08 -37.02 -4.88
CA ILE A 216 -24.56 -37.01 -4.99
C ILE A 216 -25.32 -38.10 -4.20
N PRO A 217 -26.22 -37.75 -3.25
CA PRO A 217 -27.12 -38.73 -2.66
C PRO A 217 -28.31 -39.00 -3.59
N LEU A 218 -28.39 -40.21 -4.14
CA LEU A 218 -29.64 -40.82 -4.57
C LEU A 218 -30.41 -41.33 -3.34
N PRO A 219 -31.75 -41.34 -3.35
CA PRO A 219 -32.57 -41.77 -2.22
C PRO A 219 -32.46 -43.28 -2.04
N VAL A 220 -32.00 -43.72 -0.86
CA VAL A 220 -32.00 -45.14 -0.48
C VAL A 220 -33.34 -45.47 0.18
N THR A 221 -34.04 -46.42 -0.41
CA THR A 221 -35.27 -47.04 0.08
C THR A 221 -34.97 -47.89 1.31
N GLU A 222 -35.73 -47.72 2.39
CA GLU A 222 -35.68 -48.62 3.55
C GLU A 222 -36.24 -49.99 3.18
N GLU A 223 -35.51 -51.05 3.53
CA GLU A 223 -36.00 -52.44 3.49
C GLU A 223 -35.96 -53.03 4.92
N ARG A 224 -37.14 -53.40 5.43
CA ARG A 224 -37.36 -54.10 6.71
C ARG A 224 -36.97 -55.57 6.59
N VAL A 225 -36.32 -56.13 7.62
CA VAL A 225 -36.39 -57.57 7.95
C VAL A 225 -36.38 -57.77 9.49
N PRO A 226 -37.12 -58.75 10.07
CA PRO A 226 -37.63 -58.70 11.44
C PRO A 226 -36.86 -59.53 12.48
N ALA A 227 -37.23 -59.31 13.75
CA ALA A 227 -36.68 -59.92 14.97
C ALA A 227 -36.96 -61.42 15.13
N PRO A 228 -36.19 -62.14 15.97
CA PRO A 228 -36.59 -63.43 16.54
C PRO A 228 -37.01 -63.35 18.02
N LEU A 229 -37.91 -64.26 18.38
CA LEU A 229 -38.60 -64.47 19.65
C LEU A 229 -37.86 -65.44 20.60
N SER A 230 -38.31 -65.42 21.88
CA SER A 230 -38.35 -66.52 22.88
C SER A 230 -37.02 -66.82 23.64
N ALA A 231 -36.97 -67.26 24.90
CA ALA A 231 -37.94 -67.66 25.92
C ALA A 231 -37.28 -67.66 27.34
N SER A 232 -38.14 -67.84 28.34
CA SER A 232 -38.03 -67.94 29.80
C SER A 232 -37.05 -68.95 30.43
N SER A 233 -36.63 -68.69 31.70
CA SER A 233 -36.78 -69.63 32.85
C SER A 233 -36.29 -69.03 34.20
N ASP A 234 -37.19 -69.04 35.20
CA ASP A 234 -37.10 -69.32 36.66
C ASP A 234 -35.70 -69.50 37.32
N GLY A 235 -35.40 -69.23 38.60
CA GLY A 235 -36.12 -68.87 39.83
C GLY A 235 -35.26 -69.27 41.07
N ILE A 236 -35.62 -68.76 42.28
CA ILE A 236 -35.39 -69.35 43.65
C ILE A 236 -34.20 -68.85 44.54
N THR A 237 -34.57 -68.00 45.52
CA THR A 237 -34.23 -67.84 46.97
C THR A 237 -32.87 -68.19 47.62
N SER A 238 -32.32 -67.27 48.44
CA SER A 238 -32.15 -67.32 49.93
C SER A 238 -31.03 -66.37 50.44
N GLY A 239 -31.27 -65.64 51.55
CA GLY A 239 -30.28 -64.74 52.23
C GLY A 239 -29.34 -65.50 53.18
N PRO A 240 -28.68 -64.88 54.20
CA PRO A 240 -28.55 -63.46 54.55
C PRO A 240 -27.05 -63.01 54.67
N ASP A 241 -26.84 -61.79 55.18
CA ASP A 241 -25.57 -61.21 55.66
C ASP A 241 -24.55 -60.69 54.63
N LYS A 242 -24.56 -59.36 54.43
CA LYS A 242 -23.34 -58.51 54.39
C LYS A 242 -23.65 -57.00 54.32
N PRO A 243 -24.19 -56.38 55.40
CA PRO A 243 -24.31 -54.91 55.48
C PRO A 243 -22.97 -54.18 55.72
N LEU A 244 -21.82 -54.82 55.45
CA LEU A 244 -20.49 -54.21 55.56
C LEU A 244 -19.78 -54.06 54.19
N ALA A 245 -20.24 -54.77 53.15
CA ALA A 245 -19.69 -54.65 51.79
C ALA A 245 -20.28 -53.45 51.03
N ASP A 246 -21.55 -53.12 51.28
CA ASP A 246 -22.26 -52.03 50.59
C ASP A 246 -21.84 -50.64 51.09
N ALA A 247 -21.38 -50.53 52.34
CA ALA A 247 -20.91 -49.27 52.91
C ALA A 247 -19.55 -48.81 52.31
N LEU A 248 -18.70 -49.75 51.88
CA LEU A 248 -17.39 -49.43 51.30
C LEU A 248 -17.50 -49.09 49.80
N GLN A 249 -18.53 -49.61 49.11
CA GLN A 249 -18.74 -49.37 47.68
C GLN A 249 -19.51 -48.05 47.40
N ALA A 250 -20.22 -47.51 48.39
CA ALA A 250 -20.87 -46.19 48.31
C ALA A 250 -19.90 -45.00 48.48
N ALA A 251 -18.74 -45.20 49.10
CA ALA A 251 -17.74 -44.15 49.31
C ALA A 251 -16.79 -43.92 48.11
N LEU A 252 -16.80 -44.82 47.11
CA LEU A 252 -15.88 -44.82 45.97
C LEU A 252 -16.55 -44.71 44.59
N ALA A 253 -17.85 -44.45 44.51
CA ALA A 253 -18.55 -44.30 43.23
C ALA A 253 -18.47 -42.85 42.70
N PRO A 254 -18.05 -42.62 41.44
CA PRO A 254 -18.08 -41.30 40.81
C PRO A 254 -19.52 -40.86 40.48
N ALA A 255 -19.76 -39.55 40.55
CA ALA A 255 -21.07 -38.90 40.39
C ALA A 255 -21.83 -39.28 39.09
N PRO A 256 -23.17 -39.35 39.11
CA PRO A 256 -23.97 -39.69 37.95
C PRO A 256 -23.97 -38.55 36.90
N PRO A 257 -23.90 -38.88 35.58
CA PRO A 257 -24.03 -37.89 34.54
C PRO A 257 -25.49 -37.43 34.39
N HIS A 258 -25.69 -36.11 34.38
CA HIS A 258 -26.94 -35.47 34.03
C HIS A 258 -27.41 -35.89 32.62
N THR A 259 -28.57 -36.53 32.55
CA THR A 259 -29.37 -36.68 31.34
C THR A 259 -30.05 -35.35 31.02
N GLY A 260 -29.45 -34.60 30.09
CA GLY A 260 -30.03 -33.39 29.50
C GLY A 260 -29.80 -33.38 27.98
N ASP A 261 -30.89 -33.59 27.23
CA ASP A 261 -31.13 -33.18 25.84
C ASP A 261 -30.01 -33.32 24.80
N GLN A 262 -29.75 -34.57 24.39
CA GLN A 262 -28.90 -34.91 23.24
C GLN A 262 -29.65 -34.90 21.88
N LYS A 263 -30.77 -34.16 21.76
CA LYS A 263 -31.50 -33.95 20.48
C LYS A 263 -31.34 -32.55 19.88
N ALA A 264 -30.64 -31.63 20.56
CA ALA A 264 -30.41 -30.26 20.07
C ALA A 264 -29.04 -30.02 19.40
N LEU A 265 -28.15 -31.03 19.30
CA LEU A 265 -26.78 -30.87 18.77
C LEU A 265 -26.54 -31.47 17.37
N LEU A 266 -27.58 -31.96 16.69
CA LEU A 266 -27.46 -32.57 15.36
C LEU A 266 -27.78 -31.62 14.18
N HIS A 267 -28.10 -30.35 14.44
CA HIS A 267 -28.35 -29.34 13.39
C HIS A 267 -27.46 -28.10 13.53
N SER A 268 -26.14 -28.27 13.46
CA SER A 268 -25.23 -27.18 13.06
C SER A 268 -23.86 -27.70 12.62
N SER A 269 -23.81 -28.34 11.44
CA SER A 269 -22.56 -28.44 10.70
C SER A 269 -22.83 -28.77 9.23
N SER A 270 -23.44 -27.82 8.52
CA SER A 270 -23.32 -27.79 7.06
C SER A 270 -21.85 -27.51 6.73
N THR A 271 -21.22 -28.54 6.19
CA THR A 271 -19.81 -28.65 5.91
C THR A 271 -19.46 -27.83 4.67
N SER A 272 -18.51 -26.90 4.80
CA SER A 272 -17.95 -26.20 3.64
C SER A 272 -16.81 -27.00 3.00
N SER A 273 -16.71 -26.90 1.67
CA SER A 273 -15.87 -27.77 0.82
C SER A 273 -14.36 -27.65 1.10
N PRO A 274 -13.56 -28.71 0.86
CA PRO A 274 -12.10 -28.69 1.06
C PRO A 274 -11.39 -27.64 0.20
N LEU A 275 -11.94 -27.30 -0.97
CA LEU A 275 -11.42 -26.24 -1.85
C LEU A 275 -11.62 -24.84 -1.23
N ARG A 276 -12.68 -24.63 -0.45
CA ARG A 276 -12.90 -23.41 0.36
C ARG A 276 -11.89 -23.28 1.50
N ARG A 277 -11.43 -24.40 2.07
CA ARG A 277 -10.36 -24.42 3.09
C ARG A 277 -8.98 -24.17 2.48
N VAL A 278 -8.73 -24.62 1.26
CA VAL A 278 -7.45 -24.36 0.56
C VAL A 278 -7.37 -22.92 0.04
N LEU A 279 -8.47 -22.37 -0.50
CA LEU A 279 -8.55 -20.94 -0.83
C LEU A 279 -8.57 -20.06 0.43
N GLY A 280 -9.25 -20.50 1.49
CA GLY A 280 -9.17 -19.88 2.82
C GLY A 280 -7.73 -19.85 3.32
N PHE A 281 -7.01 -20.96 3.22
CA PHE A 281 -5.60 -21.06 3.61
C PHE A 281 -4.66 -20.19 2.76
N ALA A 282 -4.91 -20.07 1.45
CA ALA A 282 -4.15 -19.16 0.57
C ALA A 282 -4.41 -17.68 0.89
N VAL A 283 -5.64 -17.35 1.32
CA VAL A 283 -6.00 -16.03 1.84
C VAL A 283 -5.45 -15.81 3.26
N ASP A 284 -5.42 -16.86 4.10
CA ASP A 284 -4.93 -16.84 5.49
C ASP A 284 -3.41 -16.64 5.57
N ILE A 285 -2.64 -17.05 4.55
CA ILE A 285 -1.19 -16.80 4.47
C ILE A 285 -0.87 -15.31 4.24
N TYR A 286 -1.74 -14.57 3.54
CA TYR A 286 -1.61 -13.12 3.35
C TYR A 286 -2.38 -12.28 4.37
N LEU A 287 -3.41 -12.85 5.02
CA LEU A 287 -4.29 -12.17 5.96
C LEU A 287 -4.55 -13.08 7.17
N TYR A 288 -3.71 -12.91 8.20
CA TYR A 288 -3.76 -13.60 9.50
C TYR A 288 -5.19 -13.74 10.06
N SER A 289 -5.66 -14.97 10.34
CA SER A 289 -6.99 -15.21 10.94
C SER A 289 -7.00 -16.25 12.08
N THR A 290 -7.79 -15.95 13.11
CA THR A 290 -8.57 -16.90 13.92
C THR A 290 -9.98 -16.28 14.12
N PRO A 291 -10.98 -17.02 14.64
CA PRO A 291 -12.32 -17.16 14.06
C PRO A 291 -13.24 -15.96 14.35
N SER A 292 -13.02 -14.83 13.68
CA SER A 292 -13.96 -13.70 13.59
C SER A 292 -13.96 -13.15 12.16
N GLU A 293 -14.56 -13.93 11.25
CA GLU A 293 -14.61 -13.75 9.79
C GLU A 293 -15.21 -12.40 9.32
N PHE A 294 -15.68 -11.51 10.19
CA PHE A 294 -16.24 -10.21 9.80
C PHE A 294 -15.18 -9.11 9.53
N SER A 295 -13.97 -9.22 10.10
CA SER A 295 -13.10 -8.04 10.23
C SER A 295 -12.00 -7.82 9.20
N ALA A 296 -11.37 -8.87 8.66
CA ALA A 296 -10.25 -8.71 7.72
C ALA A 296 -10.72 -8.37 6.29
N ASN A 297 -11.77 -9.02 5.81
CA ASN A 297 -12.29 -8.82 4.46
C ASN A 297 -12.96 -7.44 4.29
N LEU A 298 -13.61 -6.91 5.34
CA LEU A 298 -14.19 -5.56 5.30
C LEU A 298 -13.11 -4.46 5.20
N ARG A 299 -11.92 -4.68 5.77
CA ARG A 299 -10.78 -3.74 5.69
C ARG A 299 -10.20 -3.64 4.29
N LEU A 300 -9.93 -4.79 3.66
CA LEU A 300 -9.47 -4.83 2.26
C LEU A 300 -10.54 -4.24 1.32
N ALA A 301 -11.81 -4.56 1.59
CA ALA A 301 -12.90 -4.00 0.81
C ALA A 301 -12.97 -2.48 0.90
N ALA A 302 -12.85 -1.92 2.12
CA ALA A 302 -12.82 -0.48 2.37
C ALA A 302 -11.58 0.20 1.74
N PHE A 303 -10.42 -0.45 1.72
CA PHE A 303 -9.23 0.05 1.03
C PHE A 303 -9.44 0.18 -0.49
N ILE A 304 -10.01 -0.85 -1.13
CA ILE A 304 -10.34 -0.80 -2.56
C ILE A 304 -11.39 0.29 -2.83
N SER A 305 -12.40 0.43 -1.97
CA SER A 305 -13.39 1.50 -2.06
C SER A 305 -12.75 2.88 -2.00
N TRP A 306 -11.84 3.09 -1.05
CA TRP A 306 -11.10 4.35 -0.90
C TRP A 306 -10.21 4.64 -2.09
N THR A 307 -9.54 3.62 -2.64
CA THR A 307 -8.73 3.73 -3.86
C THR A 307 -9.57 4.22 -5.03
N LEU A 308 -10.73 3.61 -5.28
CA LEU A 308 -11.61 4.00 -6.39
C LEU A 308 -12.23 5.39 -6.18
N PHE A 309 -12.51 5.75 -4.93
CA PHE A 309 -13.00 7.06 -4.57
C PHE A 309 -11.95 8.16 -4.81
N THR A 310 -10.70 7.90 -4.45
CA THR A 310 -9.58 8.84 -4.62
C THR A 310 -9.02 8.87 -6.04
N ALA A 311 -9.29 7.86 -6.88
CA ALA A 311 -8.85 7.81 -8.26
C ALA A 311 -9.57 8.77 -9.22
N LEU A 312 -10.80 9.19 -8.87
CA LEU A 312 -11.66 9.97 -9.76
C LEU A 312 -11.10 11.37 -10.05
N ILE A 313 -10.70 12.10 -9.00
CA ILE A 313 -10.22 13.49 -9.14
C ILE A 313 -8.93 13.55 -9.99
N PRO A 314 -7.89 12.72 -9.74
CA PRO A 314 -6.68 12.75 -10.56
C PRO A 314 -6.91 12.33 -12.01
N SER A 315 -7.77 11.32 -12.23
CA SER A 315 -8.13 10.89 -13.59
C SER A 315 -8.90 11.97 -14.37
N LEU A 316 -9.66 12.81 -13.65
CA LEU A 316 -10.36 13.95 -14.22
C LEU A 316 -9.40 15.11 -14.52
N PHE A 317 -8.51 15.42 -13.58
CA PHE A 317 -7.69 16.63 -13.62
C PHE A 317 -6.74 16.67 -14.83
N TYR A 318 -6.32 15.51 -15.35
CA TYR A 318 -5.62 15.40 -16.63
C TYR A 318 -6.25 16.30 -17.71
N PHE A 319 -7.58 16.21 -17.92
CA PHE A 319 -8.24 16.98 -18.98
C PHE A 319 -8.27 18.49 -18.71
N SER A 320 -8.36 18.88 -17.44
CA SER A 320 -8.41 20.29 -17.04
C SER A 320 -7.04 20.97 -17.15
N VAL A 321 -5.94 20.24 -16.93
CA VAL A 321 -4.56 20.74 -17.16
C VAL A 321 -4.33 20.99 -18.65
N TRP A 322 -4.60 19.99 -19.51
CA TRP A 322 -4.31 20.09 -20.95
C TRP A 322 -5.15 21.13 -21.69
N LYS A 323 -6.32 21.49 -21.16
CA LYS A 323 -7.21 22.49 -21.77
C LYS A 323 -7.18 23.83 -21.07
N LEU A 324 -6.47 23.95 -19.94
CA LEU A 324 -6.41 25.15 -19.10
C LEU A 324 -7.80 25.76 -18.97
N GLY A 325 -8.79 24.98 -18.52
CA GLY A 325 -10.19 25.42 -18.50
C GLY A 325 -11.22 24.33 -18.25
N ILE A 326 -12.49 24.73 -18.14
CA ILE A 326 -13.64 23.80 -17.95
C ILE A 326 -13.97 23.15 -19.30
N ALA A 327 -13.67 21.87 -19.44
CA ALA A 327 -13.79 21.11 -20.68
C ALA A 327 -15.05 20.25 -20.79
N GLY A 328 -15.95 20.32 -19.80
CA GLY A 328 -17.15 19.49 -19.67
C GLY A 328 -16.90 18.11 -19.06
N HIS A 329 -15.63 17.67 -19.01
CA HIS A 329 -15.25 16.39 -18.39
C HIS A 329 -15.43 16.46 -16.87
N GLU A 330 -15.41 17.67 -16.29
CA GLU A 330 -15.61 17.96 -14.87
C GLU A 330 -16.96 17.47 -14.35
N LEU A 331 -17.95 17.28 -15.25
CA LEU A 331 -19.22 16.63 -14.93
C LEU A 331 -19.02 15.21 -14.37
N ALA A 332 -17.91 14.53 -14.69
CA ALA A 332 -17.59 13.23 -14.14
C ALA A 332 -17.49 13.25 -12.61
N PHE A 333 -17.15 14.40 -12.00
CA PHE A 333 -17.12 14.52 -10.53
C PHE A 333 -18.51 14.34 -9.89
N ALA A 334 -19.59 14.56 -10.64
CA ALA A 334 -20.95 14.31 -10.19
C ALA A 334 -21.23 12.82 -9.88
N ALA A 335 -20.36 11.88 -10.27
CA ALA A 335 -20.45 10.47 -9.86
C ALA A 335 -20.52 10.31 -8.32
N VAL A 336 -19.88 11.21 -7.57
CA VAL A 336 -19.88 11.20 -6.10
C VAL A 336 -21.27 11.52 -5.52
N LEU A 337 -22.15 12.17 -6.32
CA LEU A 337 -23.56 12.43 -5.96
C LEU A 337 -24.51 11.27 -6.30
N SER A 338 -23.98 10.12 -6.73
CA SER A 338 -24.75 8.90 -7.02
C SER A 338 -25.68 8.41 -5.89
N PRO A 339 -25.50 8.70 -4.59
CA PRO A 339 -26.51 8.37 -3.57
C PRO A 339 -27.89 8.98 -3.84
N ALA A 340 -27.99 10.03 -4.67
CA ALA A 340 -29.26 10.57 -5.14
C ALA A 340 -30.07 9.54 -5.95
N LEU A 341 -29.39 8.67 -6.69
CA LEU A 341 -30.00 7.63 -7.54
C LEU A 341 -30.68 6.52 -6.72
N LEU A 342 -30.33 6.36 -5.45
CA LEU A 342 -30.97 5.36 -4.57
C LEU A 342 -32.47 5.59 -4.39
N SER A 343 -32.93 6.84 -4.57
CA SER A 343 -34.35 7.22 -4.49
C SER A 343 -35.12 6.99 -5.81
N VAL A 344 -34.43 6.61 -6.90
CA VAL A 344 -35.04 6.41 -8.23
C VAL A 344 -35.78 5.07 -8.31
N LYS A 345 -36.99 5.09 -8.87
CA LYS A 345 -37.82 3.90 -9.11
C LYS A 345 -37.57 3.39 -10.54
N PHE A 346 -36.97 2.21 -10.70
CA PHE A 346 -36.82 1.57 -12.02
C PHE A 346 -38.01 0.65 -12.29
N GLY A 347 -38.78 0.93 -13.34
CA GLY A 347 -40.03 0.23 -13.63
C GLY A 347 -39.98 -0.81 -14.76
N SER A 348 -38.84 -1.05 -15.41
CA SER A 348 -38.78 -1.89 -16.63
C SER A 348 -37.57 -2.83 -16.70
N LEU A 349 -36.38 -2.41 -16.23
CA LEU A 349 -35.17 -3.23 -16.32
C LEU A 349 -35.10 -4.35 -15.25
N TYR A 350 -35.65 -4.10 -14.06
CA TYR A 350 -35.64 -5.07 -12.94
C TYR A 350 -36.47 -6.32 -13.27
N ASP A 351 -37.66 -6.13 -13.85
CA ASP A 351 -38.54 -7.24 -14.25
C ASP A 351 -37.95 -8.04 -15.42
N TYR A 352 -37.12 -7.42 -16.28
CA TYR A 352 -36.44 -8.09 -17.38
C TYR A 352 -35.23 -8.92 -16.93
N VAL A 353 -34.43 -8.43 -15.98
CA VAL A 353 -33.20 -9.11 -15.51
C VAL A 353 -33.48 -10.14 -14.41
N PHE A 354 -34.46 -9.89 -13.53
CA PHE A 354 -34.71 -10.70 -12.34
C PHE A 354 -36.10 -11.37 -12.31
N GLY A 355 -36.99 -11.07 -13.27
CA GLY A 355 -38.39 -11.51 -13.26
C GLY A 355 -38.69 -12.89 -13.87
N ALA A 356 -37.69 -13.70 -14.19
CA ALA A 356 -37.88 -14.94 -14.96
C ALA A 356 -37.80 -16.25 -14.15
N THR A 357 -38.37 -16.35 -12.93
CA THR A 357 -38.60 -17.67 -12.28
C THR A 357 -39.78 -17.73 -11.28
N ALA A 358 -40.78 -16.84 -11.33
CA ALA A 358 -41.98 -16.98 -10.50
C ALA A 358 -43.14 -17.50 -11.35
N GLY A 359 -43.33 -18.81 -11.33
CA GLY A 359 -44.50 -19.48 -11.87
C GLY A 359 -45.80 -18.86 -11.33
N LYS A 360 -46.77 -18.75 -12.25
CA LYS A 360 -48.13 -18.24 -12.04
C LYS A 360 -48.77 -18.84 -10.78
N SER A 361 -48.98 -18.03 -9.75
CA SER A 361 -50.22 -17.97 -8.95
C SER A 361 -49.96 -17.15 -7.67
N THR A 362 -50.51 -15.94 -7.61
CA THR A 362 -51.24 -15.38 -6.46
C THR A 362 -51.53 -13.91 -6.76
N LYS A 363 -52.80 -13.63 -7.09
CA LYS A 363 -53.36 -12.28 -7.03
C LYS A 363 -53.47 -11.91 -5.55
N SER A 364 -52.58 -11.04 -5.05
CA SER A 364 -52.78 -10.12 -3.92
C SER A 364 -51.43 -9.79 -3.24
N LEU A 365 -50.67 -8.86 -3.80
CA LEU A 365 -49.75 -8.04 -3.00
C LEU A 365 -49.53 -6.69 -3.68
N SER A 366 -49.74 -5.62 -2.92
CA SER A 366 -49.76 -4.24 -3.39
C SER A 366 -48.47 -3.84 -4.11
N THR A 367 -48.67 -3.23 -5.28
CA THR A 367 -47.76 -2.37 -6.05
C THR A 367 -46.84 -1.49 -5.19
N THR A 368 -45.58 -1.90 -5.07
CA THR A 368 -44.46 -1.00 -4.77
C THR A 368 -43.31 -1.39 -5.68
N LYS A 369 -43.07 -0.58 -6.74
CA LYS A 369 -41.96 -0.79 -7.68
C LYS A 369 -40.63 -0.88 -6.91
N PRO A 370 -39.72 -1.80 -7.27
CA PRO A 370 -38.43 -1.94 -6.58
C PRO A 370 -37.60 -0.66 -6.74
N GLN A 371 -37.20 -0.08 -5.61
CA GLN A 371 -36.29 1.06 -5.57
C GLN A 371 -34.84 0.55 -5.68
N LEU A 372 -33.94 1.33 -6.29
CA LEU A 372 -32.51 0.98 -6.34
C LEU A 372 -31.92 0.75 -4.94
N LEU A 373 -32.41 1.50 -3.94
CA LEU A 373 -32.10 1.29 -2.53
C LEU A 373 -32.42 -0.13 -2.04
N ALA A 374 -33.57 -0.69 -2.44
CA ALA A 374 -33.96 -2.04 -2.02
C ALA A 374 -32.99 -3.08 -2.57
N LEU A 375 -32.55 -2.94 -3.83
CA LEU A 375 -31.50 -3.79 -4.41
C LEU A 375 -30.18 -3.62 -3.65
N ALA A 376 -29.73 -2.38 -3.44
CA ALA A 376 -28.47 -2.08 -2.77
C ALA A 376 -28.42 -2.57 -1.30
N CYS A 377 -29.56 -2.71 -0.62
CA CYS A 377 -29.61 -3.27 0.74
C CYS A 377 -29.48 -4.80 0.77
N THR A 378 -29.66 -5.51 -0.36
CA THR A 378 -29.48 -6.97 -0.42
C THR A 378 -28.00 -7.35 -0.56
N PRO A 379 -27.56 -8.49 0.00
CA PRO A 379 -26.20 -9.01 -0.21
C PRO A 379 -25.87 -9.20 -1.70
N ARG A 380 -26.84 -9.65 -2.50
CA ARG A 380 -26.69 -9.79 -3.97
C ARG A 380 -26.47 -8.45 -4.66
N GLY A 381 -27.22 -7.40 -4.29
CA GLY A 381 -27.01 -6.06 -4.82
C GLY A 381 -25.67 -5.44 -4.42
N GLN A 382 -25.20 -5.71 -3.20
CA GLN A 382 -23.85 -5.32 -2.76
C GLN A 382 -22.76 -6.00 -3.61
N VAL A 383 -22.90 -7.30 -3.93
CA VAL A 383 -22.00 -8.02 -4.85
C VAL A 383 -22.03 -7.39 -6.25
N ILE A 384 -23.22 -7.12 -6.80
CA ILE A 384 -23.35 -6.54 -8.14
C ILE A 384 -22.69 -5.16 -8.21
N LEU A 385 -23.00 -4.26 -7.28
CA LEU A 385 -22.39 -2.92 -7.24
C LEU A 385 -20.87 -3.01 -7.08
N ARG A 386 -20.39 -4.00 -6.35
CA ARG A 386 -18.96 -4.24 -6.16
C ARG A 386 -18.27 -4.82 -7.40
N LEU A 387 -18.93 -5.69 -8.16
CA LEU A 387 -18.43 -6.16 -9.45
C LEU A 387 -18.36 -5.03 -10.46
N VAL A 388 -19.36 -4.14 -10.49
CA VAL A 388 -19.34 -2.95 -11.36
C VAL A 388 -18.20 -2.01 -10.96
N SER A 389 -17.91 -1.84 -9.67
CA SER A 389 -16.80 -0.98 -9.24
C SER A 389 -15.41 -1.51 -9.62
N LEU A 390 -15.26 -2.80 -9.94
CA LEU A 390 -14.02 -3.34 -10.50
C LEU A 390 -13.64 -2.76 -11.87
N LEU A 391 -14.61 -2.21 -12.62
CA LEU A 391 -14.31 -1.50 -13.88
C LEU A 391 -13.27 -0.40 -13.67
N GLY A 392 -13.28 0.25 -12.51
CA GLY A 392 -12.30 1.27 -12.15
C GLY A 392 -10.90 0.69 -11.94
N LEU A 393 -10.77 -0.51 -11.36
CA LEU A 393 -9.47 -1.17 -11.23
C LEU A 393 -8.94 -1.70 -12.57
N VAL A 394 -9.82 -2.16 -13.46
CA VAL A 394 -9.44 -2.69 -14.79
C VAL A 394 -9.10 -1.57 -15.78
N ALA A 395 -9.51 -0.33 -15.50
CA ALA A 395 -9.30 0.82 -16.37
C ALA A 395 -7.81 1.05 -16.72
N TYR A 396 -6.85 0.58 -15.93
CA TYR A 396 -5.42 0.75 -16.22
C TYR A 396 -4.94 0.15 -17.54
N ILE A 397 -5.69 -0.80 -18.12
CA ILE A 397 -5.37 -1.42 -19.41
C ILE A 397 -5.89 -0.57 -20.58
N VAL A 398 -6.86 0.32 -20.35
CA VAL A 398 -7.48 1.12 -21.40
C VAL A 398 -6.49 2.20 -21.86
N PRO A 399 -6.11 2.23 -23.16
CA PRO A 399 -5.07 3.13 -23.64
C PRO A 399 -5.54 4.59 -23.71
N SER A 400 -6.82 4.83 -24.00
CA SER A 400 -7.35 6.19 -24.11
C SER A 400 -7.65 6.81 -22.73
N PRO A 401 -7.17 8.04 -22.43
CA PRO A 401 -7.50 8.75 -21.20
C PRO A 401 -9.02 8.89 -20.98
N GLY A 402 -9.78 9.19 -22.04
CA GLY A 402 -11.24 9.38 -21.97
C GLY A 402 -12.00 8.08 -21.67
N GLY A 403 -11.54 6.96 -22.24
CA GLY A 403 -12.06 5.64 -21.90
C GLY A 403 -11.79 5.28 -20.44
N ARG A 404 -10.59 5.58 -19.92
CA ARG A 404 -10.27 5.38 -18.50
C ARG A 404 -11.17 6.19 -17.59
N LEU A 405 -11.32 7.48 -17.86
CA LEU A 405 -12.21 8.34 -17.06
C LEU A 405 -13.65 7.82 -17.05
N THR A 406 -14.15 7.31 -18.18
CA THR A 406 -15.50 6.73 -18.27
C THR A 406 -15.65 5.49 -17.39
N CYS A 407 -14.65 4.59 -17.40
CA CYS A 407 -14.65 3.41 -16.53
C CYS A 407 -14.60 3.80 -15.04
N VAL A 408 -13.74 4.77 -14.68
CA VAL A 408 -13.63 5.28 -13.31
C VAL A 408 -14.91 5.98 -12.87
N PHE A 409 -15.54 6.78 -13.74
CA PHE A 409 -16.83 7.44 -13.49
C PHE A 409 -17.92 6.45 -13.09
N ILE A 410 -18.12 5.39 -13.89
CA ILE A 410 -19.12 4.35 -13.61
C ILE A 410 -18.77 3.62 -12.30
N ALA A 411 -17.50 3.28 -12.11
CA ALA A 411 -17.03 2.56 -10.94
C ALA A 411 -17.19 3.36 -9.64
N SER A 412 -16.80 4.64 -9.63
CA SER A 412 -16.94 5.54 -8.49
C SER A 412 -18.42 5.74 -8.14
N GLY A 413 -19.31 5.90 -9.13
CA GLY A 413 -20.75 5.99 -8.87
C GLY A 413 -21.33 4.72 -8.23
N ALA A 414 -21.01 3.54 -8.76
CA ALA A 414 -21.45 2.27 -8.18
C ALA A 414 -20.89 2.05 -6.76
N GLU A 415 -19.62 2.38 -6.54
CA GLU A 415 -18.94 2.21 -5.26
C GLU A 415 -19.47 3.19 -4.20
N THR A 416 -19.71 4.45 -4.53
CA THR A 416 -20.27 5.42 -3.58
C THR A 416 -21.67 5.01 -3.15
N MET A 417 -22.54 4.55 -4.05
CA MET A 417 -23.86 4.00 -3.69
C MET A 417 -23.75 2.78 -2.77
N ARG A 418 -22.80 1.88 -3.06
CA ARG A 418 -22.55 0.70 -2.22
C ARG A 418 -22.07 1.09 -0.82
N ALA A 419 -21.07 1.98 -0.75
CA ALA A 419 -20.45 2.42 0.48
C ALA A 419 -21.44 3.11 1.41
N VAL A 420 -22.30 4.00 0.91
CA VAL A 420 -23.26 4.74 1.76
C VAL A 420 -24.32 3.82 2.37
N VAL A 421 -24.72 2.75 1.68
CA VAL A 421 -25.65 1.75 2.22
C VAL A 421 -24.98 0.88 3.29
N SER A 422 -23.69 0.57 3.12
CA SER A 422 -22.86 -0.08 4.14
C SER A 422 -22.70 0.81 5.38
N TRP A 423 -22.33 2.08 5.19
CA TRP A 423 -22.17 3.07 6.27
C TRP A 423 -23.48 3.31 7.02
N ALA A 424 -24.62 3.26 6.33
CA ALA A 424 -25.95 3.35 6.94
C ALA A 424 -26.32 2.10 7.77
N GLY A 425 -25.57 1.00 7.66
CA GLY A 425 -25.83 -0.26 8.35
C GLY A 425 -27.09 -0.99 7.88
N MET A 426 -27.50 -0.78 6.63
CA MET A 426 -28.77 -1.30 6.09
C MET A 426 -28.63 -2.62 5.32
N VAL A 427 -27.40 -3.13 5.17
CA VAL A 427 -27.11 -4.36 4.43
C VAL A 427 -27.64 -5.58 5.20
N GLY A 428 -28.53 -6.36 4.57
CA GLY A 428 -29.06 -7.60 5.12
C GLY A 428 -30.09 -7.44 6.24
N VAL A 429 -30.61 -6.23 6.47
CA VAL A 429 -31.71 -5.99 7.42
C VAL A 429 -33.03 -6.19 6.69
N GLU A 430 -33.65 -7.36 6.85
CA GLU A 430 -35.07 -7.52 6.48
C GLU A 430 -35.93 -6.61 7.36
N SER A 431 -36.88 -5.91 6.75
CA SER A 431 -37.74 -4.92 7.39
C SER A 431 -38.62 -5.56 8.48
N GLY A 432 -38.10 -5.74 9.70
CA GLY A 432 -38.92 -6.17 10.84
C GLY A 432 -38.24 -6.72 12.10
N SER A 433 -36.91 -6.91 12.17
CA SER A 433 -36.25 -7.37 13.41
C SER A 433 -35.45 -6.26 14.10
N ASP A 434 -36.10 -5.57 15.03
CA ASP A 434 -35.54 -4.42 15.76
C ASP A 434 -34.43 -4.76 16.77
N ASN A 435 -34.06 -6.04 16.96
CA ASN A 435 -33.29 -6.47 18.13
C ASN A 435 -31.82 -6.86 17.92
N GLU A 436 -31.28 -6.87 16.68
CA GLU A 436 -29.89 -7.32 16.42
C GLU A 436 -28.96 -6.26 15.78
N ALA A 437 -29.47 -5.04 15.54
CA ALA A 437 -28.80 -4.01 14.74
C ALA A 437 -27.96 -2.99 15.53
N THR A 438 -27.51 -3.32 16.75
CA THR A 438 -27.06 -2.30 17.70
C THR A 438 -25.59 -1.88 17.63
N ASP A 439 -24.70 -2.43 16.79
CA ASP A 439 -23.28 -1.98 16.79
C ASP A 439 -22.56 -1.86 15.42
N LYS A 440 -23.28 -1.99 14.30
CA LYS A 440 -22.70 -1.98 12.94
C LYS A 440 -22.12 -0.64 12.43
N PRO A 441 -22.70 0.55 12.70
CA PRO A 441 -22.28 1.76 11.97
C PRO A 441 -21.01 2.45 12.46
N GLY A 442 -20.74 2.43 13.77
CA GLY A 442 -19.48 2.95 14.31
C GLY A 442 -18.28 2.09 13.89
N TYR A 443 -18.52 0.81 13.61
CA TYR A 443 -17.54 -0.13 13.09
C TYR A 443 -17.13 0.19 11.64
N GLU A 444 -18.05 0.70 10.81
CA GLU A 444 -17.74 1.16 9.45
C GLU A 444 -16.76 2.34 9.46
N GLY A 445 -16.96 3.33 10.35
CA GLY A 445 -16.03 4.46 10.50
C GLY A 445 -14.65 4.05 11.01
N LEU A 446 -14.58 3.03 11.87
CA LEU A 446 -13.32 2.45 12.33
C LEU A 446 -12.60 1.69 11.20
N THR A 447 -13.35 0.93 10.41
CA THR A 447 -12.83 0.20 9.26
C THR A 447 -12.33 1.15 8.17
N PHE A 448 -13.03 2.27 7.97
CA PHE A 448 -12.58 3.37 7.12
C PHE A 448 -11.26 3.96 7.60
N GLY A 449 -11.12 4.26 8.90
CA GLY A 449 -9.86 4.73 9.49
C GLY A 449 -8.70 3.73 9.32
N LEU A 450 -8.96 2.43 9.48
CA LEU A 450 -7.96 1.38 9.22
C LEU A 450 -7.58 1.28 7.73
N ALA A 451 -8.54 1.47 6.83
CA ALA A 451 -8.29 1.51 5.38
C ALA A 451 -7.45 2.73 4.98
N LEU A 452 -7.65 3.88 5.63
CA LEU A 452 -6.80 5.07 5.45
C LEU A 452 -5.37 4.79 5.91
N LEU A 453 -5.18 4.19 7.10
CA LEU A 453 -3.84 3.81 7.58
C LEU A 453 -3.15 2.84 6.62
N LEU A 454 -3.86 1.82 6.14
CA LEU A 454 -3.34 0.88 5.14
C LEU A 454 -2.96 1.61 3.85
N ASN A 455 -3.80 2.53 3.36
CA ASN A 455 -3.50 3.33 2.17
C ASN A 455 -2.25 4.20 2.37
N SER A 456 -2.10 4.87 3.52
CA SER A 456 -0.92 5.66 3.84
C SER A 456 0.35 4.80 3.89
N VAL A 457 0.30 3.62 4.51
CA VAL A 457 1.44 2.68 4.55
C VAL A 457 1.76 2.13 3.15
N LEU A 458 0.75 1.80 2.34
CA LEU A 458 0.96 1.31 0.97
C LEU A 458 1.50 2.40 0.04
N LYS A 459 1.05 3.65 0.18
CA LYS A 459 1.65 4.80 -0.53
C LYS A 459 3.07 5.04 -0.05
N MET A 460 3.33 5.01 1.26
CA MET A 460 4.69 5.05 1.80
C MET A 460 5.57 3.92 1.25
N ALA A 461 5.00 2.74 1.00
CA ALA A 461 5.68 1.57 0.41
C ALA A 461 5.69 1.59 -1.13
N ASN A 462 4.94 2.47 -1.79
CA ASN A 462 4.94 2.63 -3.25
C ASN A 462 5.23 4.09 -3.67
N ARG A 463 6.05 4.77 -2.87
CA ARG A 463 6.67 6.08 -3.18
C ARG A 463 5.61 7.17 -3.48
N GLY A 464 4.61 7.29 -2.60
CA GLY A 464 3.53 8.26 -2.71
C GLY A 464 2.36 7.83 -3.63
N ASN A 465 2.56 6.81 -4.47
CA ASN A 465 1.54 6.30 -5.38
C ASN A 465 0.70 5.20 -4.75
N ASN A 466 -0.63 5.24 -4.92
CA ASN A 466 -1.45 4.08 -4.60
C ASN A 466 -1.22 3.00 -5.70
N PRO A 467 -0.77 1.79 -5.34
CA PRO A 467 -0.34 0.79 -6.31
C PRO A 467 -1.48 0.20 -7.17
N ILE A 468 -2.74 0.43 -6.81
CA ILE A 468 -3.92 -0.12 -7.50
C ILE A 468 -4.78 0.95 -8.18
N TRP A 469 -4.24 2.16 -8.38
CA TRP A 469 -4.94 3.22 -9.11
C TRP A 469 -5.02 2.95 -10.61
N PRO A 470 -6.11 3.40 -11.28
CA PRO A 470 -6.35 3.18 -12.70
C PRO A 470 -5.35 3.85 -13.64
N PHE A 471 -4.66 4.90 -13.21
CA PHE A 471 -3.65 5.58 -14.03
C PHE A 471 -2.22 5.09 -13.75
N ILE A 472 -2.02 4.21 -12.75
CA ILE A 472 -0.74 3.54 -12.49
C ILE A 472 -0.72 2.25 -13.29
N ASN A 473 0.32 2.02 -14.10
CA ASN A 473 0.46 0.82 -14.93
C ASN A 473 1.70 0.00 -14.51
N HIS A 474 1.98 -1.10 -15.22
CA HIS A 474 3.16 -1.93 -14.95
C HIS A 474 4.49 -1.18 -15.15
N LYS A 475 4.55 -0.17 -16.04
CA LYS A 475 5.73 0.70 -16.22
C LYS A 475 6.03 1.49 -14.93
N ALA A 476 5.00 1.82 -14.15
CA ALA A 476 5.07 2.49 -12.84
C ALA A 476 5.09 1.54 -11.61
N ASN A 477 5.38 0.23 -11.77
CA ASN A 477 5.10 -0.87 -10.79
C ASN A 477 3.71 -0.81 -10.15
N GLY A 478 2.67 -0.57 -10.92
CA GLY A 478 1.30 -0.82 -10.46
C GLY A 478 1.13 -2.28 -10.06
N TRP A 479 0.50 -2.54 -8.91
CA TRP A 479 0.10 -3.87 -8.44
C TRP A 479 -1.36 -4.15 -8.77
N ASN A 480 -1.88 -3.57 -9.86
CA ASN A 480 -3.29 -3.71 -10.25
C ASN A 480 -3.74 -5.15 -10.38
N ASN A 481 -2.91 -6.04 -10.95
CA ASN A 481 -3.23 -7.46 -11.07
C ASN A 481 -3.45 -8.12 -9.70
N THR A 482 -2.54 -7.88 -8.76
CA THR A 482 -2.66 -8.35 -7.38
C THR A 482 -3.89 -7.76 -6.71
N GLY A 483 -4.13 -6.45 -6.89
CA GLY A 483 -5.31 -5.75 -6.38
C GLY A 483 -6.63 -6.33 -6.89
N ILE A 484 -6.71 -6.64 -8.19
CA ILE A 484 -7.89 -7.25 -8.82
C ILE A 484 -8.11 -8.67 -8.30
N ILE A 485 -7.06 -9.49 -8.18
CA ILE A 485 -7.17 -10.84 -7.60
C ILE A 485 -7.69 -10.77 -6.17
N LEU A 486 -7.11 -9.89 -5.33
CA LEU A 486 -7.54 -9.67 -3.96
C LEU A 486 -8.99 -9.15 -3.89
N ALA A 487 -9.38 -8.27 -4.80
CA ALA A 487 -10.74 -7.76 -4.90
C ALA A 487 -11.74 -8.86 -5.30
N LEU A 488 -11.40 -9.71 -6.28
CA LEU A 488 -12.21 -10.84 -6.71
C LEU A 488 -12.34 -11.89 -5.61
N LEU A 489 -11.25 -12.18 -4.88
CA LEU A 489 -11.29 -13.06 -3.71
C LEU A 489 -12.18 -12.49 -2.62
N SER A 490 -12.10 -11.19 -2.34
CA SER A 490 -12.96 -10.50 -1.39
C SER A 490 -14.44 -10.54 -1.80
N ILE A 491 -14.75 -10.38 -3.09
CA ILE A 491 -16.12 -10.48 -3.61
C ILE A 491 -16.63 -11.92 -3.57
N TRP A 492 -15.81 -12.88 -3.98
CA TRP A 492 -16.16 -14.29 -3.96
C TRP A 492 -16.43 -14.76 -2.53
N GLU A 493 -15.61 -14.35 -1.58
CA GLU A 493 -15.82 -14.64 -0.16
C GLU A 493 -17.13 -14.02 0.34
N TYR A 494 -17.36 -12.75 0.04
CA TYR A 494 -18.59 -12.05 0.43
C TYR A 494 -19.84 -12.66 -0.20
N GLY A 495 -19.77 -13.07 -1.47
CA GLY A 495 -20.88 -13.68 -2.22
C GLY A 495 -21.11 -15.17 -1.90
N ALA A 496 -20.06 -15.92 -1.57
CA ALA A 496 -20.15 -17.33 -1.15
C ALA A 496 -20.72 -17.50 0.27
N ARG A 497 -20.96 -16.39 0.99
CA ARG A 497 -21.79 -16.34 2.19
C ARG A 497 -23.27 -16.32 1.80
N GLU A 498 -23.79 -17.35 1.12
CA GLU A 498 -25.25 -17.46 0.95
C GLU A 498 -25.91 -18.18 2.14
N GLY A 499 -26.87 -17.48 2.75
CA GLY A 499 -28.12 -18.04 3.26
C GLY A 499 -28.11 -18.64 4.65
N VAL A 500 -28.52 -17.86 5.65
CA VAL A 500 -29.22 -18.45 6.80
C VAL A 500 -30.43 -19.22 6.23
N ASP A 501 -30.50 -20.49 6.57
CA ASP A 501 -31.40 -21.49 5.99
C ASP A 501 -32.88 -21.14 6.28
N MET A 502 -33.57 -20.55 5.29
CA MET A 502 -35.00 -20.18 5.39
C MET A 502 -35.95 -21.38 5.61
N ARG A 503 -35.46 -22.62 5.53
CA ARG A 503 -36.25 -23.81 5.86
C ARG A 503 -36.53 -23.96 7.36
N ASN A 504 -35.67 -23.41 8.22
CA ASN A 504 -35.85 -23.54 9.67
C ASN A 504 -36.88 -22.54 10.25
N LEU A 505 -37.16 -21.43 9.55
CA LEU A 505 -38.23 -20.49 9.97
C LEU A 505 -39.63 -20.99 9.61
N PHE A 506 -39.77 -21.79 8.55
CA PHE A 506 -41.08 -22.35 8.16
C PHE A 506 -41.53 -23.55 9.00
N ASN A 507 -40.60 -24.23 9.69
CA ASN A 507 -40.91 -25.38 10.54
C ASN A 507 -41.14 -25.02 12.02
N SER A 508 -40.87 -23.78 12.45
CA SER A 508 -41.01 -23.35 13.86
C SER A 508 -42.39 -22.76 14.22
N LYS A 509 -43.45 -23.04 13.44
CA LYS A 509 -44.81 -22.52 13.71
C LYS A 509 -45.72 -23.44 14.53
N HIS A 510 -45.22 -24.54 15.09
CA HIS A 510 -46.02 -25.48 15.88
C HIS A 510 -45.34 -25.97 17.16
N SER A 511 -44.99 -25.08 18.10
CA SER A 511 -44.83 -25.47 19.51
C SER A 511 -44.46 -24.31 20.45
N VAL A 512 -45.35 -23.35 20.71
CA VAL A 512 -45.47 -22.74 22.06
C VAL A 512 -46.89 -22.17 22.21
N VAL A 513 -47.85 -23.04 22.49
CA VAL A 513 -49.07 -22.68 23.23
C VAL A 513 -49.23 -23.78 24.26
N SER A 514 -48.73 -23.54 25.49
CA SER A 514 -49.22 -24.10 26.76
C SER A 514 -48.20 -23.83 27.88
N SER A 515 -48.72 -23.64 29.09
CA SER A 515 -48.04 -23.26 30.36
C SER A 515 -47.63 -21.77 30.43
N ALA A 516 -48.02 -20.97 31.42
CA ALA A 516 -48.64 -21.26 32.70
C ALA A 516 -49.45 -20.06 33.22
N THR A 517 -50.58 -20.41 33.82
CA THR A 517 -51.44 -19.67 34.74
C THR A 517 -50.80 -19.55 36.13
N ALA A 518 -51.27 -18.56 36.92
CA ALA A 518 -51.06 -18.29 38.36
C ALA A 518 -49.75 -17.54 38.72
N SER A 519 -49.72 -16.49 39.58
CA SER A 519 -50.66 -15.99 40.60
C SER A 519 -50.33 -14.54 41.02
N SER A 520 -51.38 -13.77 41.39
CA SER A 520 -51.49 -12.69 42.42
C SER A 520 -50.44 -11.55 42.48
N SER A 521 -50.76 -10.26 42.60
CA SER A 521 -51.80 -9.66 43.47
C SER A 521 -52.16 -8.23 43.05
N VAL A 522 -53.35 -7.84 43.51
CA VAL A 522 -54.09 -6.60 43.30
C VAL A 522 -53.50 -5.42 44.08
N SER A 523 -53.41 -4.25 43.44
CA SER A 523 -53.83 -3.00 44.09
C SER A 523 -54.38 -2.00 43.07
N THR A 524 -55.57 -1.53 43.37
CA THR A 524 -56.43 -0.64 42.61
C THR A 524 -55.98 0.80 42.80
N SER A 525 -55.76 1.56 41.72
CA SER A 525 -56.12 2.98 41.71
C SER A 525 -56.46 3.46 40.30
N THR A 526 -57.69 3.93 40.20
CA THR A 526 -58.28 4.70 39.12
C THR A 526 -57.50 5.99 38.85
N ASN A 527 -57.21 6.28 37.58
CA ASN A 527 -57.61 7.53 36.92
C ASN A 527 -57.18 7.54 35.45
N GLY A 528 -58.12 7.95 34.60
CA GLY A 528 -57.93 8.02 33.15
C GLY A 528 -56.94 9.10 32.74
N SER A 529 -56.16 8.79 31.71
CA SER A 529 -55.75 9.77 30.70
C SER A 529 -55.50 9.02 29.39
N THR A 530 -56.05 9.59 28.33
CA THR A 530 -55.96 9.19 26.93
C THR A 530 -54.51 8.91 26.52
N SER A 531 -54.23 7.69 26.08
CA SER A 531 -52.98 7.34 25.40
C SER A 531 -52.91 8.05 24.06
N SER A 532 -52.26 9.21 24.01
CA SER A 532 -51.82 9.84 22.77
C SER A 532 -50.82 8.91 22.08
N GLN A 533 -51.23 8.33 20.96
CA GLN A 533 -50.33 7.68 20.01
C GLN A 533 -49.27 8.70 19.57
N HIS A 534 -48.01 8.49 19.99
CA HIS A 534 -46.89 9.31 19.52
C HIS A 534 -46.64 9.01 18.03
N ALA A 535 -47.17 9.87 17.15
CA ALA A 535 -46.79 9.93 15.76
C ALA A 535 -45.30 10.31 15.66
N GLN A 536 -44.44 9.38 15.21
CA GLN A 536 -43.02 9.66 14.98
C GLN A 536 -42.85 10.61 13.79
N LYS A 537 -42.31 11.81 14.09
CA LYS A 537 -42.16 12.96 13.18
C LYS A 537 -41.01 12.71 12.17
N ARG A 538 -41.18 13.14 10.91
CA ARG A 538 -40.09 13.12 9.90
C ARG A 538 -38.85 13.86 10.42
N PRO A 539 -37.62 13.39 10.13
CA PRO A 539 -36.40 14.10 10.51
C PRO A 539 -36.41 15.51 9.90
N SER A 540 -36.07 16.51 10.71
CA SER A 540 -36.03 17.89 10.26
C SER A 540 -34.88 18.10 9.28
N THR A 541 -34.97 19.09 8.39
CA THR A 541 -33.87 19.44 7.48
C THR A 541 -32.60 19.80 8.27
N LEU A 542 -32.76 20.41 9.45
CA LEU A 542 -31.66 20.72 10.37
C LEU A 542 -30.96 19.46 10.89
N SER A 543 -31.69 18.38 11.22
CA SER A 543 -31.05 17.13 11.68
C SER A 543 -30.30 16.43 10.55
N VAL A 544 -30.79 16.53 9.31
CA VAL A 544 -30.08 16.02 8.12
C VAL A 544 -28.78 16.81 7.89
N LEU A 545 -28.83 18.14 7.97
CA LEU A 545 -27.65 19.00 7.81
C LEU A 545 -26.63 18.78 8.94
N ALA A 546 -27.08 18.68 10.19
CA ALA A 546 -26.22 18.42 11.34
C ALA A 546 -25.46 17.09 11.25
N ALA A 547 -26.01 16.11 10.53
CA ALA A 547 -25.37 14.82 10.29
C ALA A 547 -24.50 14.80 9.02
N ALA A 548 -24.92 15.51 7.96
CA ALA A 548 -24.24 15.52 6.67
C ALA A 548 -23.00 16.43 6.64
N LEU A 549 -23.05 17.61 7.27
CA LEU A 549 -21.94 18.58 7.26
C LEU A 549 -20.66 18.00 7.86
N PRO A 550 -20.66 17.36 9.05
CA PRO A 550 -19.43 16.82 9.62
C PRO A 550 -18.88 15.64 8.84
N LEU A 551 -19.75 14.79 8.28
CA LEU A 551 -19.35 13.64 7.47
C LEU A 551 -18.65 14.09 6.17
N GLY A 552 -19.25 15.04 5.44
CA GLY A 552 -18.66 15.57 4.22
C GLY A 552 -17.33 16.28 4.46
N SER A 553 -17.23 17.05 5.55
CA SER A 553 -15.99 17.70 5.96
C SER A 553 -14.89 16.71 6.34
N LEU A 554 -15.19 15.66 7.12
CA LEU A 554 -14.20 14.64 7.46
C LEU A 554 -13.73 13.82 6.25
N LEU A 555 -14.62 13.53 5.30
CA LEU A 555 -14.21 12.92 4.03
C LEU A 555 -13.26 13.82 3.25
N PHE A 556 -13.49 15.14 3.26
CA PHE A 556 -12.59 16.12 2.63
C PHE A 556 -11.24 16.19 3.36
N ILE A 557 -11.23 16.32 4.69
CA ILE A 557 -10.00 16.32 5.51
C ILE A 557 -9.21 15.02 5.29
N ALA A 558 -9.89 13.87 5.29
CA ALA A 558 -9.27 12.58 5.05
C ALA A 558 -8.63 12.48 3.66
N HIS A 559 -9.27 13.04 2.63
CA HIS A 559 -8.72 13.03 1.27
C HIS A 559 -7.60 14.07 1.10
N ASN A 560 -7.80 15.31 1.54
CA ASN A 560 -6.89 16.42 1.28
C ASN A 560 -5.65 16.45 2.18
N LEU A 561 -5.77 16.02 3.44
CA LEU A 561 -4.68 16.11 4.42
C LEU A 561 -4.12 14.76 4.87
N LEU A 562 -4.94 13.69 4.89
CA LEU A 562 -4.56 12.40 5.48
C LEU A 562 -4.35 11.27 4.45
N ALA A 563 -4.70 11.49 3.18
CA ALA A 563 -4.59 10.46 2.15
C ALA A 563 -3.14 10.08 1.85
N ASP A 564 -2.19 10.96 2.19
CA ASP A 564 -0.76 10.68 2.17
C ASP A 564 -0.05 11.46 3.30
N PRO A 565 0.81 10.80 4.09
CA PRO A 565 1.49 11.43 5.23
C PRO A 565 2.48 12.53 4.83
N ALA A 566 2.98 12.55 3.60
CA ALA A 566 3.85 13.61 3.09
C ALA A 566 3.12 14.95 2.95
N SER A 567 1.80 14.93 2.72
CA SER A 567 1.00 16.15 2.50
C SER A 567 1.11 17.12 3.68
N LEU A 568 0.91 16.62 4.91
CA LEU A 568 1.02 17.44 6.13
C LEU A 568 2.45 17.93 6.42
N ILE A 569 3.46 17.22 5.92
CA ILE A 569 4.86 17.62 6.03
C ILE A 569 5.16 18.75 5.04
N ALA A 570 4.70 18.63 3.79
CA ALA A 570 4.86 19.66 2.77
C ALA A 570 4.21 20.99 3.18
N TRP A 571 3.11 20.96 3.94
CA TRP A 571 2.44 22.15 4.48
C TRP A 571 3.27 22.97 5.48
N THR A 572 4.23 22.34 6.15
CA THR A 572 5.07 23.01 7.17
C THR A 572 6.49 23.26 6.66
N TRP A 573 6.89 22.71 5.52
CA TRP A 573 8.24 22.84 4.96
C TRP A 573 8.57 24.26 4.50
N THR A 574 9.80 24.73 4.80
CA THR A 574 10.34 26.00 4.29
C THR A 574 11.82 25.92 3.88
N GLY A 575 12.31 24.74 3.48
CA GLY A 575 13.66 24.57 2.96
C GLY A 575 14.79 24.34 3.99
N TYR A 576 16.01 24.77 3.63
CA TYR A 576 17.27 24.56 4.34
C TYR A 576 17.85 25.84 4.97
N GLU A 577 18.58 25.66 6.07
CA GLU A 577 19.36 26.71 6.75
C GLU A 577 20.62 26.09 7.35
N ASN A 578 21.78 26.73 7.13
CA ASN A 578 23.09 26.29 7.63
C ASN A 578 23.42 24.81 7.29
N GLY A 579 23.08 24.37 6.09
CA GLY A 579 23.34 23.01 5.60
C GLY A 579 22.39 21.95 6.14
N LYS A 580 21.31 22.34 6.85
CA LYS A 580 20.35 21.42 7.47
C LYS A 580 18.90 21.76 7.09
N PRO A 581 18.01 20.75 7.00
CA PRO A 581 16.58 20.97 6.85
C PRO A 581 16.02 21.81 8.01
N ARG A 582 15.22 22.84 7.71
CA ARG A 582 14.57 23.68 8.74
C ARG A 582 13.37 22.99 9.39
N GLY A 583 12.75 22.03 8.70
CA GLY A 583 11.56 21.33 9.13
C GLY A 583 11.60 19.82 8.86
N PRO A 584 10.49 19.12 9.13
CA PRO A 584 10.36 17.70 8.81
C PRO A 584 10.44 17.49 7.30
N MET A 585 11.03 16.36 6.88
CA MET A 585 11.10 15.97 5.47
C MET A 585 10.16 14.81 5.16
N PRO A 586 9.40 14.89 4.04
CA PRO A 586 8.46 13.85 3.65
C PRO A 586 9.18 12.61 3.11
N ALA A 587 10.23 12.85 2.33
CA ALA A 587 11.07 11.81 1.75
C ALA A 587 11.91 11.08 2.82
N VAL A 588 12.22 9.82 2.55
CA VAL A 588 13.21 9.04 3.30
C VAL A 588 14.65 9.50 2.96
N ALA A 589 14.81 10.55 2.15
CA ALA A 589 16.01 10.95 1.41
C ALA A 589 17.12 11.67 2.18
N THR A 590 17.03 11.82 3.50
CA THR A 590 18.15 12.35 4.29
C THR A 590 18.65 11.30 5.28
N HIS A 591 19.95 11.34 5.53
CA HIS A 591 20.64 10.63 6.61
C HIS A 591 20.02 10.86 8.02
N THR A 592 19.06 11.79 8.14
CA THR A 592 18.26 12.08 9.33
C THR A 592 16.94 11.28 9.44
N GLY A 593 16.56 10.49 8.43
CA GLY A 593 15.33 9.67 8.41
C GLY A 593 14.06 10.48 8.10
N GLY A 594 13.25 10.00 7.17
CA GLY A 594 11.97 10.64 6.81
C GLY A 594 10.97 10.66 7.97
N HIS A 595 10.11 11.68 8.03
CA HIS A 595 9.18 11.92 9.16
C HIS A 595 7.75 11.42 8.92
N ALA A 596 7.48 10.81 7.76
CA ALA A 596 6.15 10.31 7.39
C ALA A 596 5.58 9.29 8.40
N TRP A 597 6.43 8.44 9.00
CA TRP A 597 6.00 7.49 10.04
C TRP A 597 5.47 8.18 11.31
N VAL A 598 5.91 9.40 11.60
CA VAL A 598 5.42 10.19 12.76
C VAL A 598 3.97 10.63 12.53
N VAL A 599 3.62 10.99 11.29
CA VAL A 599 2.25 11.31 10.90
C VAL A 599 1.36 10.07 11.00
N VAL A 600 1.85 8.91 10.53
CA VAL A 600 1.15 7.62 10.69
C VAL A 600 0.98 7.25 12.17
N ALA A 601 1.96 7.56 13.03
CA ALA A 601 1.86 7.39 14.48
C ALA A 601 0.73 8.25 15.07
N ALA A 602 0.64 9.52 14.67
CA ALA A 602 -0.43 10.43 15.11
C ALA A 602 -1.82 9.95 14.64
N MET A 603 -1.93 9.52 13.38
CA MET A 603 -3.17 8.92 12.84
C MET A 603 -3.58 7.66 13.60
N SER A 604 -2.60 6.79 13.91
CA SER A 604 -2.77 5.56 14.68
C SER A 604 -3.26 5.84 16.10
N LEU A 605 -2.67 6.84 16.76
CA LEU A 605 -3.07 7.28 18.10
C LEU A 605 -4.49 7.85 18.10
N GLY A 606 -4.84 8.67 17.11
CA GLY A 606 -6.20 9.20 16.94
C GLY A 606 -7.25 8.09 16.83
N LEU A 607 -6.98 7.07 16.01
CA LEU A 607 -7.88 5.93 15.85
C LEU A 607 -7.94 5.04 17.12
N ALA A 608 -6.83 4.92 17.85
CA ALA A 608 -6.78 4.22 19.13
C ALA A 608 -7.63 4.92 20.20
N ILE A 609 -7.57 6.26 20.28
CA ILE A 609 -8.43 7.08 21.16
C ILE A 609 -9.91 6.81 20.89
N ALA A 610 -10.32 6.70 19.62
CA ALA A 610 -11.71 6.40 19.26
C ALA A 610 -12.13 4.94 19.56
N SER A 611 -11.16 4.03 19.67
CA SER A 611 -11.36 2.60 19.91
C SER A 611 -11.49 2.24 21.39
N ILE A 612 -10.73 2.94 22.25
CA ILE A 612 -10.63 2.67 23.69
C ILE A 612 -11.76 3.41 24.44
N LYS A 613 -12.67 2.67 25.08
CA LYS A 613 -13.88 3.20 25.75
C LYS A 613 -13.66 4.41 26.67
N PRO A 614 -12.70 4.43 27.62
CA PRO A 614 -12.50 5.59 28.47
C PRO A 614 -12.01 6.81 27.69
N LEU A 615 -11.14 6.61 26.69
CA LEU A 615 -10.61 7.69 25.85
C LEU A 615 -11.64 8.22 24.85
N GLN A 616 -12.60 7.40 24.44
CA GLN A 616 -13.68 7.81 23.54
C GLN A 616 -14.52 8.97 24.14
N GLN A 617 -14.61 9.07 25.47
CA GLN A 617 -15.31 10.19 26.13
C GLN A 617 -14.66 11.54 25.80
N LEU A 618 -13.35 11.58 25.54
CA LEU A 618 -12.63 12.78 25.14
C LEU A 618 -13.15 13.35 23.82
N THR A 619 -13.44 12.48 22.85
CA THR A 619 -13.98 12.89 21.53
C THR A 619 -15.37 13.52 21.59
N ARG A 620 -16.08 13.32 22.71
CA ARG A 620 -17.39 13.91 22.99
C ARG A 620 -17.31 15.18 23.83
N ASN A 621 -16.12 15.65 24.18
CA ASN A 621 -15.97 16.91 24.89
C ASN A 621 -15.91 18.06 23.87
N PRO A 622 -16.70 19.14 23.98
CA PRO A 622 -16.60 20.29 23.08
C PRO A 622 -15.21 20.94 23.08
N LEU A 623 -14.44 20.81 24.18
CA LEU A 623 -13.05 21.25 24.24
C LEU A 623 -12.15 20.49 23.24
N TRP A 624 -12.49 19.24 22.89
CA TRP A 624 -11.76 18.48 21.87
C TRP A 624 -11.94 19.08 20.48
N LEU A 625 -13.13 19.62 20.19
CA LEU A 625 -13.38 20.35 18.94
C LEU A 625 -12.63 21.69 18.91
N ALA A 626 -12.61 22.41 20.04
CA ALA A 626 -11.82 23.64 20.16
C ALA A 626 -10.31 23.38 20.01
N ALA A 627 -9.79 22.29 20.56
CA ALA A 627 -8.39 21.88 20.41
C ALA A 627 -8.05 21.58 18.94
N GLY A 628 -8.91 20.87 18.21
CA GLY A 628 -8.72 20.61 16.79
C GLY A 628 -8.79 21.88 15.91
N ALA A 629 -9.70 22.81 16.24
CA ALA A 629 -9.77 24.10 15.58
C ALA A 629 -8.49 24.93 15.84
N ALA A 630 -8.01 24.98 17.08
CA ALA A 630 -6.76 25.65 17.43
C ALA A 630 -5.56 25.03 16.69
N ALA A 631 -5.48 23.70 16.62
CA ALA A 631 -4.44 22.99 15.87
C ALA A 631 -4.49 23.31 14.37
N THR A 632 -5.69 23.43 13.79
CA THR A 632 -5.87 23.81 12.38
C THR A 632 -5.39 25.26 12.14
N SER A 633 -5.65 26.17 13.08
CA SER A 633 -5.13 27.53 13.02
C SER A 633 -3.59 27.56 13.10
N VAL A 634 -2.99 26.77 14.00
CA VAL A 634 -1.53 26.64 14.13
C VAL A 634 -0.92 26.05 12.87
N LEU A 635 -1.56 25.05 12.24
CA LEU A 635 -1.11 24.48 10.96
C LEU A 635 -1.04 25.54 9.85
N TYR A 636 -1.95 26.52 9.87
CA TYR A 636 -1.94 27.61 8.89
C TYR A 636 -0.89 28.68 9.19
N SER A 637 -0.76 29.09 10.46
CA SER A 637 0.08 30.23 10.87
C SER A 637 1.55 29.89 11.08
N SER A 638 1.86 28.69 11.55
CA SER A 638 3.20 28.29 11.97
C SER A 638 3.87 27.38 10.94
N ARG A 639 5.20 27.46 10.84
CA ARG A 639 6.01 26.70 9.87
C ARG A 639 7.02 25.80 10.58
N ASN A 640 7.69 24.96 9.81
CA ASN A 640 8.75 24.05 10.23
C ASN A 640 8.31 23.14 11.38
N TRP A 641 9.22 22.87 12.32
CA TRP A 641 8.96 22.01 13.48
C TRP A 641 7.81 22.50 14.36
N GLU A 642 7.64 23.82 14.51
CA GLU A 642 6.55 24.39 15.32
C GLU A 642 5.18 24.11 14.70
N GLY A 643 5.03 24.38 13.40
CA GLY A 643 3.81 24.03 12.66
C GLY A 643 3.57 22.52 12.60
N PHE A 644 4.63 21.72 12.57
CA PHE A 644 4.52 20.26 12.52
C PHE A 644 4.02 19.65 13.83
N TYR A 645 4.70 19.94 14.95
CA TYR A 645 4.32 19.40 16.27
C TYR A 645 3.06 20.06 16.83
N GLY A 646 2.87 21.37 16.60
CA GLY A 646 1.74 22.13 17.14
C GLY A 646 0.48 22.12 16.26
N GLY A 647 0.61 21.89 14.96
CA GLY A 647 -0.49 21.91 14.00
C GLY A 647 -0.72 20.58 13.30
N ALA A 648 0.24 20.12 12.50
CA ALA A 648 0.08 18.95 11.63
C ALA A 648 -0.25 17.65 12.38
N LEU A 649 0.55 17.28 13.40
CA LEU A 649 0.31 16.05 14.16
C LEU A 649 -0.99 16.09 14.97
N PRO A 650 -1.32 17.19 15.70
CA PRO A 650 -2.59 17.28 16.40
C PRO A 650 -3.80 17.27 15.47
N VAL A 651 -3.73 17.89 14.29
CA VAL A 651 -4.81 17.81 13.27
C VAL A 651 -5.03 16.37 12.83
N ALA A 652 -3.97 15.61 12.49
CA ALA A 652 -4.07 14.22 12.08
C ALA A 652 -4.66 13.31 13.16
N LEU A 653 -4.23 13.50 14.41
CA LEU A 653 -4.75 12.78 15.57
C LEU A 653 -6.24 13.11 15.78
N TRP A 654 -6.59 14.39 15.77
CA TRP A 654 -7.95 14.87 16.00
C TRP A 654 -8.92 14.35 14.94
N SER A 655 -8.61 14.51 13.65
CA SER A 655 -9.47 14.06 12.55
C SER A 655 -9.70 12.55 12.57
N MET A 656 -8.67 11.74 12.83
CA MET A 656 -8.80 10.28 12.92
C MET A 656 -9.65 9.84 14.12
N SER A 657 -9.60 10.60 15.22
CA SER A 657 -10.40 10.32 16.42
C SER A 657 -11.91 10.54 16.22
N LEU A 658 -12.31 11.41 15.27
CA LEU A 658 -13.71 11.76 15.01
C LEU A 658 -14.42 10.78 14.06
N LEU A 659 -13.69 9.98 13.27
CA LEU A 659 -14.26 9.11 12.24
C LEU A 659 -15.37 8.16 12.75
N PRO A 660 -15.18 7.37 13.83
CA PRO A 660 -16.21 6.41 14.24
C PRO A 660 -17.48 7.07 14.78
N ALA A 661 -17.34 8.22 15.46
CA ALA A 661 -18.47 8.95 16.04
C ALA A 661 -19.34 9.61 14.97
N THR A 662 -18.71 10.20 13.96
CA THR A 662 -19.40 10.85 12.84
C THR A 662 -20.12 9.87 11.93
N TRP A 663 -19.51 8.73 11.60
CA TRP A 663 -20.18 7.65 10.85
C TRP A 663 -21.39 7.11 11.61
N ALA A 664 -21.26 6.88 12.93
CA ALA A 664 -22.36 6.39 13.75
C ALA A 664 -23.55 7.36 13.80
N HIS A 665 -23.27 8.67 13.89
CA HIS A 665 -24.31 9.70 13.90
C HIS A 665 -24.98 9.87 12.53
N ALA A 666 -24.22 9.92 11.44
CA ALA A 666 -24.78 9.98 10.10
C ALA A 666 -25.72 8.80 9.83
N ALA A 667 -25.31 7.60 10.25
CA ALA A 667 -26.10 6.39 10.11
C ALA A 667 -27.35 6.38 11.01
N SER A 668 -27.29 6.93 12.23
CA SER A 668 -28.46 6.98 13.12
C SER A 668 -29.57 7.86 12.54
N VAL A 669 -29.22 9.04 12.01
CA VAL A 669 -30.16 9.94 11.34
C VAL A 669 -30.67 9.33 10.02
N ALA A 670 -29.79 8.69 9.25
CA ALA A 670 -30.19 8.02 8.00
C ALA A 670 -31.27 6.94 8.21
N ARG A 671 -31.24 6.23 9.34
CA ARG A 671 -32.17 5.14 9.67
C ARG A 671 -33.51 5.57 10.26
N GLN A 672 -33.70 6.83 10.64
CA GLN A 672 -34.92 7.31 11.32
C GLN A 672 -36.23 7.15 10.50
N GLN A 673 -36.15 6.80 9.21
CA GLN A 673 -37.32 6.70 8.33
C GLN A 673 -37.81 5.26 8.05
N ALA A 674 -37.16 4.22 8.58
CA ALA A 674 -37.52 2.82 8.27
C ALA A 674 -38.90 2.36 8.83
N VAL A 675 -39.62 3.22 9.57
CA VAL A 675 -40.85 2.85 10.30
C VAL A 675 -42.13 3.50 9.74
N ASN A 676 -42.06 4.48 8.83
CA ASN A 676 -43.24 5.20 8.34
C ASN A 676 -43.88 4.54 7.09
N LYS A 677 -44.70 3.50 7.31
CA LYS A 677 -45.44 2.75 6.27
C LYS A 677 -46.62 3.48 5.58
N SER A 678 -46.92 4.75 5.88
CA SER A 678 -48.26 5.32 5.56
C SER A 678 -48.34 6.44 4.53
N THR A 679 -47.25 6.88 3.88
CA THR A 679 -47.37 7.90 2.81
C THR A 679 -46.59 7.50 1.57
N GLY A 680 -47.31 7.26 0.46
CA GLY A 680 -46.82 6.80 -0.85
C GLY A 680 -45.94 7.77 -1.63
N GLY A 681 -45.19 8.64 -0.94
CA GLY A 681 -44.22 9.57 -1.51
C GLY A 681 -43.17 9.91 -0.47
N THR A 682 -42.04 9.22 -0.52
CA THR A 682 -40.98 9.40 0.49
C THR A 682 -39.62 9.16 -0.15
N GLU A 683 -38.94 10.27 -0.46
CA GLU A 683 -37.48 10.31 -0.63
C GLU A 683 -36.83 9.57 0.54
N SER A 684 -35.84 8.74 0.25
CA SER A 684 -35.10 8.02 1.28
C SER A 684 -34.25 9.00 2.10
N THR A 685 -34.46 9.08 3.42
CA THR A 685 -33.61 9.89 4.33
C THR A 685 -32.12 9.54 4.16
N VAL A 686 -31.80 8.28 3.87
CA VAL A 686 -30.43 7.81 3.57
C VAL A 686 -29.87 8.55 2.37
N SER A 687 -30.63 8.58 1.27
CA SER A 687 -30.25 9.30 0.06
C SER A 687 -30.04 10.79 0.37
N ARG A 688 -30.91 11.43 1.15
CA ARG A 688 -30.76 12.85 1.53
C ARG A 688 -29.50 13.13 2.37
N VAL A 689 -29.25 12.35 3.42
CA VAL A 689 -28.09 12.54 4.31
C VAL A 689 -26.79 12.37 3.53
N TYR A 690 -26.62 11.24 2.82
CA TYR A 690 -25.37 10.94 2.14
C TYR A 690 -25.16 11.75 0.85
N THR A 691 -26.21 12.10 0.10
CA THR A 691 -26.07 13.02 -1.04
C THR A 691 -25.63 14.40 -0.57
N THR A 692 -26.20 14.89 0.54
CA THR A 692 -25.80 16.18 1.12
C THR A 692 -24.35 16.14 1.60
N ALA A 693 -23.93 15.06 2.29
CA ALA A 693 -22.55 14.89 2.73
C ALA A 693 -21.55 14.85 1.56
N MET A 694 -21.90 14.12 0.49
CA MET A 694 -21.11 14.08 -0.74
C MET A 694 -21.08 15.42 -1.48
N GLY A 695 -22.17 16.20 -1.44
CA GLY A 695 -22.20 17.56 -1.94
C GLY A 695 -21.28 18.50 -1.19
N VAL A 696 -21.23 18.41 0.14
CA VAL A 696 -20.28 19.18 0.98
C VAL A 696 -18.84 18.80 0.63
N TYR A 697 -18.54 17.51 0.53
CA TYR A 697 -17.24 17.01 0.07
C TYR A 697 -16.86 17.56 -1.32
N MET A 698 -17.81 17.56 -2.26
CA MET A 698 -17.61 18.06 -3.63
C MET A 698 -17.29 19.56 -3.62
N VAL A 699 -18.07 20.37 -2.90
CA VAL A 699 -17.89 21.82 -2.79
C VAL A 699 -16.55 22.17 -2.13
N LEU A 700 -16.16 21.46 -1.07
CA LEU A 700 -14.88 21.71 -0.40
C LEU A 700 -13.68 21.35 -1.29
N ASN A 701 -13.75 20.28 -2.09
CA ASN A 701 -12.70 19.96 -3.07
C ASN A 701 -12.61 21.03 -4.17
N LEU A 702 -13.75 21.44 -4.73
CA LEU A 702 -13.77 22.52 -5.73
C LEU A 702 -13.21 23.82 -5.15
N ALA A 703 -13.63 24.20 -3.95
CA ALA A 703 -13.10 25.36 -3.24
C ALA A 703 -11.59 25.27 -3.02
N SER A 704 -11.09 24.09 -2.64
CA SER A 704 -9.65 23.85 -2.45
C SER A 704 -8.84 23.88 -3.74
N ILE A 705 -9.42 23.51 -4.88
CA ILE A 705 -8.78 23.64 -6.20
C ILE A 705 -8.80 25.10 -6.66
N PHE A 706 -9.88 25.83 -6.36
CA PHE A 706 -10.02 27.24 -6.75
C PHE A 706 -9.04 28.17 -6.03
N THR A 707 -8.42 27.73 -4.92
CA THR A 707 -7.36 28.51 -4.26
C THR A 707 -6.09 28.64 -5.12
N VAL A 708 -5.91 27.75 -6.10
CA VAL A 708 -4.77 27.72 -7.05
C VAL A 708 -5.21 27.82 -8.51
N ALA A 709 -6.51 27.98 -8.78
CA ALA A 709 -7.01 28.03 -10.14
C ALA A 709 -6.59 29.32 -10.87
N TYR A 710 -6.25 29.17 -12.14
CA TYR A 710 -5.88 30.26 -13.05
C TYR A 710 -6.94 31.37 -13.13
N ALA A 711 -6.49 32.53 -13.61
CA ALA A 711 -7.26 33.77 -13.80
C ALA A 711 -8.67 33.55 -14.39
N PHE A 712 -8.77 32.70 -15.41
CA PHE A 712 -9.95 32.53 -16.26
C PHE A 712 -11.05 31.59 -15.72
N VAL A 713 -10.85 30.88 -14.60
CA VAL A 713 -11.87 29.96 -14.08
C VAL A 713 -13.04 30.75 -13.46
N PRO A 714 -14.29 30.60 -13.95
CA PRO A 714 -15.44 31.32 -13.41
C PRO A 714 -15.63 31.05 -11.90
N GLY A 715 -15.63 32.12 -11.10
CA GLY A 715 -15.76 32.04 -9.64
C GLY A 715 -14.45 31.79 -8.87
N GLY A 716 -13.31 31.58 -9.55
CA GLY A 716 -12.00 31.42 -8.92
C GLY A 716 -11.54 32.68 -8.15
N VAL A 717 -11.92 33.87 -8.62
CA VAL A 717 -11.55 35.18 -8.05
C VAL A 717 -11.91 35.30 -6.55
N TYR A 718 -12.97 34.63 -6.10
CA TYR A 718 -13.41 34.71 -4.69
C TYR A 718 -12.60 33.86 -3.73
N LEU A 719 -11.97 32.80 -4.22
CA LEU A 719 -11.28 31.79 -3.39
C LEU A 719 -9.79 31.68 -3.69
N ARG A 720 -9.28 32.33 -4.74
CA ARG A 720 -7.85 32.40 -5.07
C ARG A 720 -7.07 32.89 -3.85
N GLU A 721 -5.99 32.19 -3.52
CA GLU A 721 -5.11 32.51 -2.38
C GLU A 721 -5.80 32.46 -0.99
N ARG A 722 -7.05 31.99 -0.93
CA ARG A 722 -7.85 31.94 0.30
C ARG A 722 -7.96 30.53 0.87
N THR A 723 -6.82 29.89 1.10
CA THR A 723 -6.81 28.58 1.79
C THR A 723 -7.28 28.70 3.25
N ASP A 724 -7.12 29.86 3.86
CA ASP A 724 -7.71 30.21 5.15
C ASP A 724 -9.24 30.01 5.15
N LEU A 725 -9.95 30.49 4.13
CA LEU A 725 -11.40 30.33 4.02
C LEU A 725 -11.81 28.85 3.90
N VAL A 726 -11.03 28.04 3.18
CA VAL A 726 -11.28 26.59 3.05
C VAL A 726 -11.06 25.87 4.39
N LEU A 727 -9.99 26.21 5.12
CA LEU A 727 -9.71 25.67 6.46
C LEU A 727 -10.77 26.08 7.49
N ILE A 728 -11.26 27.32 7.42
CA ILE A 728 -12.38 27.79 8.25
C ILE A 728 -13.65 27.03 7.89
N ALA A 729 -13.99 26.92 6.60
CA ALA A 729 -15.20 26.24 6.14
C ALA A 729 -15.24 24.76 6.56
N GLN A 730 -14.15 24.00 6.38
CA GLN A 730 -14.09 22.61 6.81
C GLN A 730 -14.26 22.48 8.34
N THR A 731 -13.68 23.40 9.12
CA THR A 731 -13.76 23.37 10.59
C THR A 731 -15.15 23.75 11.08
N LEU A 732 -15.79 24.76 10.46
CA LEU A 732 -17.17 25.17 10.74
C LEU A 732 -18.17 24.05 10.44
N CYS A 733 -17.95 23.25 9.39
CA CYS A 733 -18.77 22.09 9.08
C CYS A 733 -18.75 21.01 10.17
N LEU A 734 -17.77 21.03 11.07
CA LEU A 734 -17.66 20.12 12.22
C LEU A 734 -18.33 20.66 13.50
N LEU A 735 -18.77 21.93 13.54
CA LEU A 735 -19.47 22.49 14.70
C LEU A 735 -20.73 21.73 15.15
N PRO A 736 -21.54 21.12 14.25
CA PRO A 736 -22.68 20.31 14.70
C PRO A 736 -22.28 19.18 15.67
N LEU A 737 -21.04 18.70 15.63
CA LEU A 737 -20.51 17.71 16.58
C LEU A 737 -20.56 18.20 18.04
N ALA A 738 -20.38 19.51 18.29
CA ALA A 738 -20.44 20.08 19.63
C ALA A 738 -21.86 20.06 20.22
N THR A 739 -22.89 20.08 19.39
CA THR A 739 -24.29 19.98 19.87
C THR A 739 -24.65 18.56 20.33
N TRP A 740 -23.86 17.56 19.97
CA TRP A 740 -24.04 16.17 20.39
C TRP A 740 -23.65 15.94 21.85
N THR A 741 -22.97 16.91 22.48
CA THR A 741 -22.36 16.79 23.81
C THR A 741 -23.22 17.39 24.92
N THR A 742 -24.27 18.15 24.59
CA THR A 742 -25.06 18.96 25.54
C THR A 742 -26.40 18.34 25.96
N GLY A 743 -26.66 17.08 25.64
CA GLY A 743 -27.78 16.32 26.23
C GLY A 743 -29.19 16.65 25.70
N VAL A 744 -29.35 17.49 24.69
CA VAL A 744 -30.64 17.70 24.03
C VAL A 744 -30.88 16.58 23.02
N SER A 745 -31.55 15.53 23.48
CA SER A 745 -31.83 14.30 22.73
C SER A 745 -32.64 14.53 21.45
N PRO A 746 -32.24 13.90 20.33
CA PRO A 746 -33.15 13.08 19.55
C PRO A 746 -32.68 11.63 19.70
N SER A 747 -33.34 10.88 20.60
CA SER A 747 -33.13 9.44 20.84
C SER A 747 -31.66 9.02 20.95
N SER A 748 -31.15 9.08 22.17
CA SER A 748 -29.88 8.53 22.63
C SER A 748 -29.31 7.41 21.74
N PRO A 749 -28.12 7.57 21.11
CA PRO A 749 -27.35 6.42 20.72
C PRO A 749 -26.92 5.74 22.02
N THR A 750 -27.65 4.71 22.40
CA THR A 750 -27.31 3.81 23.50
C THR A 750 -25.82 3.53 23.46
N SER A 751 -25.17 3.66 24.63
CA SER A 751 -23.84 3.15 24.89
C SER A 751 -23.82 1.67 24.56
N THR A 752 -23.49 1.33 23.32
CA THR A 752 -23.44 -0.06 22.86
C THR A 752 -22.12 -0.64 23.36
N SER A 753 -22.24 -1.67 24.19
CA SER A 753 -21.10 -2.39 24.72
C SER A 753 -20.42 -3.15 23.58
N ARG A 754 -19.48 -2.49 22.91
CA ARG A 754 -18.59 -3.14 21.95
C ARG A 754 -18.00 -4.40 22.59
N PRO A 755 -18.09 -5.57 21.94
CA PRO A 755 -17.42 -6.77 22.41
C PRO A 755 -15.92 -6.51 22.50
N ALA A 756 -15.31 -6.87 23.62
CA ALA A 756 -13.89 -6.60 23.88
C ALA A 756 -12.96 -7.14 22.76
N SER A 757 -13.39 -8.21 22.09
CA SER A 757 -12.68 -8.80 20.95
C SER A 757 -12.47 -7.80 19.79
N TYR A 758 -13.48 -7.03 19.38
CA TYR A 758 -13.35 -6.11 18.22
C TYR A 758 -12.36 -4.96 18.48
N THR A 759 -12.38 -4.43 19.70
CA THR A 759 -11.40 -3.42 20.13
C THR A 759 -9.99 -4.01 20.09
N SER A 760 -9.78 -5.23 20.58
CA SER A 760 -8.48 -5.91 20.52
C SER A 760 -7.98 -6.11 19.08
N HIS A 761 -8.82 -6.60 18.16
CA HIS A 761 -8.42 -6.80 16.75
C HIS A 761 -8.08 -5.48 16.05
N THR A 762 -8.82 -4.42 16.35
CA THR A 762 -8.56 -3.08 15.80
C THR A 762 -7.22 -2.54 16.30
N LEU A 763 -6.95 -2.65 17.61
CA LEU A 763 -5.68 -2.21 18.19
C LEU A 763 -4.49 -3.01 17.64
N VAL A 764 -4.65 -4.33 17.45
CA VAL A 764 -3.64 -5.16 16.78
C VAL A 764 -3.39 -4.70 15.34
N ALA A 765 -4.44 -4.39 14.58
CA ALA A 765 -4.29 -3.87 13.21
C ALA A 765 -3.59 -2.50 13.17
N ILE A 766 -3.91 -1.60 14.11
CA ILE A 766 -3.23 -0.31 14.26
C ILE A 766 -1.75 -0.52 14.54
N LEU A 767 -1.41 -1.39 15.50
CA LEU A 767 -0.02 -1.73 15.83
C LEU A 767 0.72 -2.33 14.63
N LEU A 768 0.09 -3.25 13.90
CA LEU A 768 0.66 -3.84 12.70
C LEU A 768 0.97 -2.78 11.63
N PHE A 769 0.02 -1.91 11.28
CA PHE A 769 0.24 -0.86 10.27
C PHE A 769 1.29 0.16 10.71
N PHE A 770 1.30 0.54 11.98
CA PHE A 770 2.33 1.40 12.54
C PHE A 770 3.72 0.72 12.46
N SER A 771 3.84 -0.54 12.88
CA SER A 771 5.10 -1.30 12.78
C SER A 771 5.54 -1.49 11.32
N SER A 772 4.62 -1.74 10.40
CA SER A 772 4.90 -1.77 8.96
C SER A 772 5.42 -0.43 8.45
N SER A 773 4.87 0.70 8.91
CA SER A 773 5.35 2.04 8.52
C SER A 773 6.81 2.29 8.95
N LEU A 774 7.20 1.82 10.14
CA LEU A 774 8.58 1.88 10.62
C LEU A 774 9.50 0.97 9.80
N LEU A 775 9.05 -0.25 9.49
CA LEU A 775 9.81 -1.19 8.67
C LEU A 775 10.04 -0.64 7.26
N VAL A 776 8.99 -0.09 6.63
CA VAL A 776 9.08 0.57 5.32
C VAL A 776 10.04 1.75 5.38
N THR A 777 9.96 2.60 6.41
CA THR A 777 10.88 3.73 6.57
C THR A 777 12.34 3.28 6.70
N LYS A 778 12.59 2.21 7.47
CA LYS A 778 13.93 1.63 7.64
C LYS A 778 14.45 0.98 6.36
N HIS A 779 13.59 0.24 5.65
CA HIS A 779 13.94 -0.40 4.39
C HIS A 779 14.34 0.63 3.33
N ARG A 780 13.65 1.78 3.35
CA ARG A 780 13.85 2.91 2.45
C ARG A 780 14.93 3.89 2.88
N ALA A 781 15.63 3.64 3.99
CA ALA A 781 16.63 4.60 4.48
C ALA A 781 17.89 4.57 3.58
N PRO A 782 18.36 5.72 3.06
CA PRO A 782 19.56 5.78 2.24
C PRO A 782 20.80 5.37 3.02
N GLY A 783 21.62 4.53 2.41
CA GLY A 783 22.86 4.03 3.02
C GLY A 783 24.11 4.91 2.80
N ALA A 784 24.07 5.92 1.93
CA ALA A 784 25.24 6.74 1.56
C ALA A 784 24.87 8.23 1.39
N LEU A 785 25.86 9.12 1.24
CA LEU A 785 25.68 10.56 0.93
C LEU A 785 25.73 10.86 -0.58
N PRO A 786 25.04 11.92 -1.06
CA PRO A 786 25.12 12.43 -2.43
C PRO A 786 26.53 12.50 -3.00
N ILE A 787 26.73 11.96 -4.22
CA ILE A 787 28.04 12.03 -4.90
C ILE A 787 27.84 12.57 -6.33
N PRO A 788 28.43 13.75 -6.65
CA PRO A 788 28.48 14.31 -8.01
C PRO A 788 29.04 13.32 -9.04
N TYR A 789 28.55 13.38 -10.28
CA TYR A 789 28.97 12.43 -11.33
C TYR A 789 30.47 12.53 -11.63
N ARG A 790 31.00 13.74 -11.69
CA ARG A 790 32.41 14.01 -12.02
C ARG A 790 33.19 14.46 -10.78
N ARG A 791 33.21 13.61 -9.73
CA ARG A 791 33.92 13.91 -8.47
C ARG A 791 35.44 13.95 -8.64
N ASP A 792 36.00 13.07 -9.48
CA ASP A 792 37.45 12.85 -9.57
C ASP A 792 38.18 13.84 -10.49
N THR A 793 37.46 14.59 -11.35
CA THR A 793 38.04 15.70 -12.12
C THR A 793 38.63 16.77 -11.20
N ALA A 794 38.09 16.94 -9.99
CA ALA A 794 38.65 17.82 -8.96
C ALA A 794 39.86 17.23 -8.20
N LYS A 795 40.12 15.91 -8.29
CA LYS A 795 41.21 15.21 -7.56
C LYS A 795 42.44 14.90 -8.43
N HIS A 796 42.30 14.85 -9.75
CA HIS A 796 43.37 14.46 -10.67
C HIS A 796 43.90 15.66 -11.47
N ASN A 797 44.66 16.55 -10.82
CA ASN A 797 45.44 17.63 -11.46
C ASN A 797 44.72 18.57 -12.47
N THR A 798 43.43 18.44 -12.71
CA THR A 798 42.58 19.39 -13.44
C THR A 798 41.88 20.28 -12.44
N THR A 799 42.23 21.56 -12.43
CA THR A 799 41.79 22.60 -11.47
C THR A 799 40.33 23.04 -11.64
N LEU A 800 39.48 22.26 -12.32
CA LEU A 800 38.17 22.71 -12.80
C LEU A 800 37.05 21.74 -12.39
N GLY A 801 36.13 22.23 -11.55
CA GLY A 801 34.92 21.51 -11.17
C GLY A 801 33.85 21.63 -12.26
N ILE A 802 33.44 20.51 -12.86
CA ILE A 802 32.39 20.47 -13.88
C ILE A 802 31.04 20.20 -13.20
N VAL A 803 30.01 20.94 -13.59
CA VAL A 803 28.63 20.77 -13.13
C VAL A 803 27.66 20.74 -14.32
N ASN A 804 26.79 19.73 -14.36
CA ASN A 804 25.68 19.67 -15.29
C ASN A 804 24.38 20.13 -14.59
N ALA A 805 23.72 21.16 -15.13
CA ALA A 805 22.45 21.67 -14.62
C ALA A 805 21.35 21.52 -15.67
N GLY A 806 20.22 20.92 -15.28
CA GLY A 806 19.08 20.67 -16.16
C GLY A 806 17.78 21.26 -15.62
N ILE A 807 16.87 21.60 -16.53
CA ILE A 807 15.49 22.03 -16.24
C ILE A 807 14.51 21.19 -17.04
N TRP A 808 13.38 20.86 -16.41
CA TRP A 808 12.27 20.16 -17.06
C TRP A 808 10.93 20.47 -16.39
N ALA A 809 9.94 20.94 -17.15
CA ALA A 809 8.54 21.00 -16.70
C ALA A 809 7.84 19.64 -16.86
N VAL A 810 7.20 19.12 -15.81
CA VAL A 810 6.80 17.69 -15.74
C VAL A 810 5.32 17.44 -15.56
N HIS A 811 4.47 18.45 -15.78
CA HIS A 811 3.00 18.36 -15.79
C HIS A 811 2.42 17.50 -14.67
N PHE A 812 2.88 17.73 -13.45
CA PHE A 812 2.39 17.06 -12.25
C PHE A 812 2.56 15.53 -12.29
N GLY A 813 3.62 15.04 -12.95
CA GLY A 813 3.97 13.62 -12.95
C GLY A 813 2.94 12.74 -13.67
N ILE A 814 2.28 13.28 -14.69
CA ILE A 814 1.37 12.56 -15.59
C ILE A 814 1.93 12.64 -17.03
N ASP A 815 1.93 11.52 -17.75
CA ASP A 815 2.41 11.46 -19.13
C ASP A 815 1.35 11.88 -20.16
N ASN A 816 1.77 12.04 -21.41
CA ASN A 816 0.88 12.38 -22.53
C ASN A 816 -0.25 11.34 -22.71
N GLU A 817 -0.03 10.09 -22.30
CA GLU A 817 -1.03 9.03 -22.34
C GLU A 817 -1.99 9.06 -21.14
N GLY A 818 -1.77 9.91 -20.13
CA GLY A 818 -2.57 10.04 -18.90
C GLY A 818 -2.24 9.00 -17.82
N HIS A 819 -1.02 8.46 -17.80
CA HIS A 819 -0.47 7.57 -16.79
C HIS A 819 0.57 8.29 -15.91
N ASP A 820 1.00 7.68 -14.81
CA ASP A 820 2.10 8.20 -13.99
C ASP A 820 3.43 8.22 -14.77
N SER A 821 4.02 9.42 -14.90
CA SER A 821 5.24 9.65 -15.67
C SER A 821 6.52 9.61 -14.83
N GLN A 822 6.39 9.61 -13.50
CA GLN A 822 7.49 9.82 -12.56
C GLN A 822 8.65 8.85 -12.79
N ARG A 823 8.37 7.61 -13.18
CA ARG A 823 9.39 6.61 -13.49
C ARG A 823 9.95 6.67 -14.90
N GLY A 824 9.12 7.07 -15.86
CA GLY A 824 9.61 7.37 -17.20
C GLY A 824 10.67 8.46 -17.10
N MET A 825 10.34 9.54 -16.38
CA MET A 825 11.26 10.66 -16.14
C MET A 825 12.56 10.19 -15.50
N LEU A 826 12.42 9.33 -14.49
CA LEU A 826 13.53 8.71 -13.80
C LEU A 826 14.42 7.90 -14.75
N GLY A 827 13.83 7.13 -15.67
CA GLY A 827 14.55 6.35 -16.67
C GLY A 827 15.24 7.17 -17.76
N VAL A 828 14.83 8.44 -17.96
CA VAL A 828 15.56 9.39 -18.80
C VAL A 828 16.68 10.04 -17.98
N ILE A 829 16.38 10.49 -16.76
CA ILE A 829 17.40 11.06 -15.87
C ILE A 829 18.50 10.03 -15.55
N ARG A 830 18.23 8.72 -15.66
CA ARG A 830 19.22 7.69 -15.32
C ARG A 830 18.98 6.28 -15.88
N TYR A 831 20.06 5.52 -16.08
CA TYR A 831 20.08 4.06 -16.24
C TYR A 831 21.30 3.40 -15.56
N VAL A 832 21.16 2.14 -15.13
CA VAL A 832 22.17 1.32 -14.43
C VAL A 832 22.66 0.24 -15.38
N CYS A 833 23.98 0.15 -15.46
CA CYS A 833 24.67 -1.00 -16.00
C CYS A 833 24.52 -2.22 -15.08
N ILE A 834 24.00 -3.34 -15.61
CA ILE A 834 24.07 -4.65 -14.93
C ILE A 834 25.56 -4.99 -14.77
N ARG A 835 26.09 -4.95 -13.55
CA ARG A 835 27.42 -5.49 -13.24
C ARG A 835 27.35 -7.02 -13.37
N ILE A 836 27.82 -7.56 -14.49
CA ILE A 836 28.16 -8.98 -14.56
C ILE A 836 29.31 -9.20 -13.56
N HIS A 837 29.12 -10.15 -12.63
CA HIS A 837 30.04 -10.45 -11.55
C HIS A 837 31.46 -10.72 -12.09
N ALA A 838 32.46 -10.01 -11.54
CA ALA A 838 33.86 -10.05 -11.95
C ALA A 838 34.59 -11.32 -11.46
N SER A 839 34.05 -12.51 -11.69
CA SER A 839 34.76 -13.78 -11.46
C SER A 839 35.42 -14.32 -12.74
N THR A 840 35.03 -13.83 -13.93
CA THR A 840 35.53 -14.30 -15.24
C THR A 840 36.59 -13.40 -15.90
N THR A 841 36.97 -12.26 -15.31
CA THR A 841 37.82 -11.25 -15.98
C THR A 841 39.32 -11.36 -15.69
N LYS A 842 39.78 -12.31 -14.89
CA LYS A 842 41.23 -12.51 -14.65
C LYS A 842 41.98 -13.13 -15.85
N ALA A 843 41.28 -13.69 -16.83
CA ALA A 843 41.88 -14.39 -17.97
C ALA A 843 41.92 -13.59 -19.28
N LEU A 844 41.48 -12.34 -19.30
CA LEU A 844 41.33 -11.55 -20.53
C LEU A 844 42.35 -10.42 -20.63
N GLU A 845 42.93 -10.27 -21.82
CA GLU A 845 43.95 -9.27 -22.21
C GLU A 845 43.46 -7.83 -21.99
N PRO A 846 44.36 -6.87 -21.71
CA PRO A 846 44.03 -5.48 -21.38
C PRO A 846 43.14 -4.76 -22.41
N GLU A 847 43.28 -5.00 -23.72
CA GLU A 847 42.39 -4.41 -24.73
C GLU A 847 40.93 -4.91 -24.65
N SER A 848 40.74 -6.18 -24.28
CA SER A 848 39.41 -6.77 -24.13
C SER A 848 38.71 -6.33 -22.84
N ARG A 849 39.45 -5.90 -21.80
CA ARG A 849 38.87 -5.19 -20.64
C ARG A 849 38.35 -3.80 -21.01
N PHE A 850 39.03 -3.11 -21.92
CA PHE A 850 38.61 -1.79 -22.41
C PHE A 850 37.35 -1.90 -23.28
N ARG A 851 37.28 -2.92 -24.16
CA ARG A 851 36.06 -3.20 -24.96
C ARG A 851 34.88 -3.71 -24.14
N MET A 852 35.11 -4.53 -23.10
CA MET A 852 34.03 -4.97 -22.21
C MET A 852 33.57 -3.84 -21.26
N GLY A 853 34.47 -2.93 -20.87
CA GLY A 853 34.11 -1.68 -20.18
C GLY A 853 33.20 -0.78 -21.01
N ALA A 854 33.34 -0.79 -22.35
CA ALA A 854 32.46 -0.08 -23.27
C ALA A 854 31.08 -0.75 -23.46
N TYR A 855 30.95 -2.07 -23.22
CA TYR A 855 29.64 -2.74 -23.16
C TYR A 855 28.90 -2.50 -21.84
N CYS A 856 29.57 -1.90 -20.86
CA CYS A 856 29.01 -1.40 -19.61
C CYS A 856 28.72 0.12 -19.66
N ALA A 857 28.38 0.67 -20.83
CA ALA A 857 28.06 2.09 -20.99
C ALA A 857 26.80 2.45 -20.18
N SER A 858 26.96 3.36 -19.24
CA SER A 858 25.88 3.92 -18.43
C SER A 858 25.04 4.87 -19.26
N LEU A 859 23.79 4.50 -19.55
CA LEU A 859 22.81 5.39 -20.19
C LEU A 859 22.22 6.39 -19.18
N ASP A 860 23.03 7.30 -18.65
CA ASP A 860 22.63 8.30 -17.65
C ASP A 860 22.83 9.71 -18.22
N MET A 861 21.92 10.67 -17.98
CA MET A 861 22.09 12.06 -18.42
C MET A 861 23.20 12.82 -17.65
N GLU A 862 23.72 12.22 -16.57
CA GLU A 862 24.80 12.77 -15.75
C GLU A 862 24.49 14.16 -15.15
N LEU A 863 23.23 14.44 -14.79
CA LEU A 863 22.82 15.72 -14.21
C LEU A 863 23.22 15.87 -12.74
N ASP A 864 23.94 16.93 -12.37
CA ASP A 864 24.29 17.17 -10.96
C ASP A 864 23.26 18.06 -10.24
N ILE A 865 22.65 19.00 -10.98
CA ILE A 865 21.57 19.89 -10.52
C ILE A 865 20.37 19.71 -11.45
N VAL A 866 19.20 19.43 -10.88
CA VAL A 866 17.96 19.25 -11.65
C VAL A 866 16.87 20.14 -11.06
N SER A 867 16.31 20.99 -11.90
CA SER A 867 15.10 21.74 -11.61
C SER A 867 13.91 21.05 -12.27
N LEU A 868 12.88 20.75 -11.48
CA LEU A 868 11.61 20.25 -11.98
C LEU A 868 10.51 21.27 -11.69
N LEU A 869 9.69 21.58 -12.68
CA LEU A 869 8.59 22.54 -12.57
C LEU A 869 7.24 21.85 -12.74
N GLU A 870 6.17 22.45 -12.22
CA GLU A 870 4.83 21.85 -12.15
C GLU A 870 4.83 20.55 -11.32
N THR A 871 5.34 20.65 -10.09
CA THR A 871 5.64 19.51 -9.23
C THR A 871 4.75 19.38 -7.99
N ASP A 872 3.77 20.26 -7.77
CA ASP A 872 2.87 20.15 -6.61
C ASP A 872 1.94 18.95 -6.79
N LEU A 873 2.26 17.82 -6.12
CA LEU A 873 1.44 16.61 -6.15
C LEU A 873 0.63 16.40 -4.87
N HIS A 874 0.75 17.26 -3.86
CA HIS A 874 0.20 17.02 -2.54
C HIS A 874 -1.31 17.32 -2.44
N ARG A 875 -1.88 17.98 -3.45
CA ARG A 875 -3.33 18.26 -3.54
C ARG A 875 -4.14 17.05 -4.02
N THR A 876 -5.42 17.04 -3.69
CA THR A 876 -6.36 16.00 -4.16
C THR A 876 -6.45 15.91 -5.68
N ALA A 877 -6.28 17.05 -6.38
CA ALA A 877 -6.19 17.14 -7.84
C ALA A 877 -5.16 16.18 -8.44
N PHE A 878 -4.06 15.96 -7.72
CA PHE A 878 -2.94 15.13 -8.16
C PHE A 878 -2.81 13.84 -7.35
N GLY A 879 -3.82 13.51 -6.55
CA GLY A 879 -3.92 12.28 -5.77
C GLY A 879 -3.25 12.35 -4.40
N SER A 880 -2.80 13.52 -3.95
CA SER A 880 -1.98 13.67 -2.73
C SER A 880 -0.84 12.67 -2.76
N ARG A 881 0.05 12.84 -3.73
CA ARG A 881 1.25 12.02 -3.92
C ARG A 881 2.44 12.81 -3.41
N ASP A 882 3.48 12.08 -3.05
CA ASP A 882 4.83 12.63 -2.98
C ASP A 882 5.49 12.46 -4.35
N LEU A 883 6.31 13.40 -4.79
CA LEU A 883 7.12 13.19 -5.98
C LEU A 883 8.20 12.18 -5.58
N PRO A 884 8.26 10.97 -6.19
CA PRO A 884 9.08 9.88 -5.69
C PRO A 884 10.55 10.19 -5.94
N LEU A 885 11.16 10.84 -4.97
CA LEU A 885 12.59 11.13 -4.98
C LEU A 885 13.35 10.27 -3.96
N SER A 886 12.77 9.18 -3.43
CA SER A 886 13.41 8.32 -2.42
C SER A 886 13.12 6.79 -2.49
N HIS A 887 14.21 6.05 -2.66
CA HIS A 887 14.69 4.74 -2.10
C HIS A 887 13.82 3.43 -1.99
N ASP A 888 14.33 2.27 -2.49
CA ASP A 888 14.24 0.85 -1.98
C ASP A 888 15.04 -0.18 -2.87
N PRO A 889 15.78 -1.20 -2.33
CA PRO A 889 16.21 -2.44 -3.01
C PRO A 889 15.31 -3.64 -2.57
N PRO A 890 15.40 -4.92 -3.04
CA PRO A 890 16.41 -5.58 -3.87
C PRO A 890 15.85 -6.31 -5.12
N SER A 891 16.65 -6.29 -6.21
CA SER A 891 16.70 -7.21 -7.39
C SER A 891 16.97 -6.48 -8.71
N SER A 892 16.87 -5.15 -8.74
CA SER A 892 17.41 -4.33 -9.83
C SER A 892 17.54 -2.90 -9.32
N ARG A 893 18.78 -2.43 -9.26
CA ARG A 893 19.18 -1.08 -8.80
C ARG A 893 18.53 0.00 -9.66
N LEU A 894 18.29 1.16 -9.05
CA LEU A 894 17.92 2.50 -9.58
C LEU A 894 16.65 3.01 -8.87
N LEU A 895 16.57 4.21 -8.31
CA LEU A 895 17.06 5.43 -8.94
C LEU A 895 17.14 6.65 -8.00
N SER A 896 16.90 6.47 -6.71
CA SER A 896 17.30 7.46 -5.69
C SER A 896 18.31 6.85 -4.71
N GLU A 897 18.35 5.52 -4.61
CA GLU A 897 19.31 4.75 -3.81
C GLU A 897 20.77 4.89 -4.21
N GLU A 898 21.02 5.21 -5.48
CA GLU A 898 22.38 5.30 -6.00
C GLU A 898 22.69 6.68 -6.61
N GLY A 899 21.70 7.58 -6.70
CA GLY A 899 21.83 8.88 -7.37
C GLY A 899 22.10 9.99 -6.36
N ASN A 900 21.39 9.88 -5.23
CA ASN A 900 21.66 10.55 -3.98
C ASN A 900 21.75 12.07 -4.18
N TYR A 901 20.59 12.73 -4.15
CA TYR A 901 20.46 14.19 -4.24
C TYR A 901 19.99 14.75 -2.89
N TYR A 902 20.47 15.93 -2.54
CA TYR A 902 19.79 16.85 -1.65
C TYR A 902 18.53 17.37 -2.36
N VAL A 903 17.42 17.42 -1.64
CA VAL A 903 16.09 17.72 -2.22
C VAL A 903 15.48 18.89 -1.48
N ASP A 904 15.17 19.96 -2.21
CA ASP A 904 14.22 20.97 -1.76
C ASP A 904 12.92 20.82 -2.56
N ILE A 905 11.83 20.49 -1.86
CA ILE A 905 10.50 20.29 -2.45
C ILE A 905 9.80 21.61 -2.82
N GLY A 906 10.43 22.76 -2.52
CA GLY A 906 9.90 24.09 -2.82
C GLY A 906 8.75 24.52 -1.92
N PRO A 907 8.01 25.57 -2.30
CA PRO A 907 6.91 26.10 -1.51
C PRO A 907 5.76 25.10 -1.38
N GLY A 908 5.27 24.92 -0.15
CA GLY A 908 4.22 23.95 0.16
C GLY A 908 2.84 24.30 -0.42
N PRO A 909 1.84 23.40 -0.31
CA PRO A 909 0.50 23.60 -0.88
C PRO A 909 -0.27 24.80 -0.31
N ASN A 910 0.14 25.30 0.85
CA ASN A 910 -0.40 26.51 1.45
C ASN A 910 0.04 27.81 0.76
N ALA A 911 1.00 27.74 -0.16
CA ALA A 911 1.58 28.88 -0.87
C ALA A 911 0.92 29.15 -2.24
N HIS A 912 -0.12 28.37 -2.59
CA HIS A 912 -0.96 28.59 -3.76
C HIS A 912 -0.23 28.60 -5.12
N THR A 913 0.81 27.79 -5.26
CA THR A 913 1.54 27.65 -6.53
C THR A 913 1.41 26.25 -7.11
N TRP A 914 1.84 26.08 -8.36
CA TRP A 914 1.94 24.79 -9.05
C TRP A 914 3.20 23.99 -8.69
N GLY A 915 4.02 24.51 -7.78
CA GLY A 915 5.21 23.85 -7.25
C GLY A 915 6.44 23.95 -8.16
N ALA A 916 7.60 23.95 -7.51
CA ALA A 916 8.91 23.80 -8.14
C ALA A 916 9.78 22.97 -7.20
N VAL A 917 10.68 22.16 -7.74
CA VAL A 917 11.58 21.29 -6.97
C VAL A 917 13.01 21.51 -7.44
N LEU A 918 13.94 21.55 -6.49
CA LEU A 918 15.38 21.57 -6.73
C LEU A 918 16.02 20.28 -6.21
N LEU A 919 16.73 19.59 -7.09
CA LEU A 919 17.55 18.42 -6.77
C LEU A 919 19.01 18.78 -6.99
N SER A 920 19.87 18.47 -6.04
CA SER A 920 21.30 18.78 -6.13
C SER A 920 22.15 17.64 -5.58
N LYS A 921 23.16 17.19 -6.30
CA LYS A 921 24.19 16.29 -5.76
C LYS A 921 25.16 17.00 -4.82
N PHE A 922 25.15 18.32 -4.84
CA PHE A 922 25.93 19.20 -3.98
C PHE A 922 25.12 19.62 -2.75
N PRO A 923 25.75 19.77 -1.57
CA PRO A 923 25.07 20.20 -0.36
C PRO A 923 24.34 21.54 -0.53
N ILE A 924 23.09 21.58 -0.10
CA ILE A 924 22.28 22.81 -0.04
C ILE A 924 22.60 23.53 1.28
N ILE A 925 23.20 24.71 1.21
CA ILE A 925 23.59 25.51 2.37
C ILE A 925 22.37 26.22 2.95
N SER A 926 21.63 26.94 2.11
CA SER A 926 20.42 27.67 2.50
C SER A 926 19.48 27.80 1.31
N THR A 927 18.19 27.89 1.61
CA THR A 927 17.16 28.12 0.60
C THR A 927 16.14 29.12 1.10
N LYS A 928 15.67 29.98 0.21
CA LYS A 928 14.57 30.90 0.44
C LYS A 928 13.54 30.73 -0.66
N HIS A 929 12.30 30.50 -0.26
CA HIS A 929 11.16 30.38 -1.18
C HIS A 929 10.50 31.76 -1.32
N HIS A 930 10.26 32.16 -2.55
CA HIS A 930 9.60 33.42 -2.90
C HIS A 930 8.29 33.13 -3.61
N LEU A 931 7.26 33.92 -3.28
CA LEU A 931 6.05 34.06 -4.07
C LEU A 931 6.19 35.35 -4.84
N LEU A 932 6.32 35.25 -6.16
CA LEU A 932 6.58 36.41 -7.00
C LEU A 932 5.32 37.28 -7.13
N PRO A 933 5.47 38.60 -7.37
CA PRO A 933 4.34 39.52 -7.44
C PRO A 933 3.37 39.14 -8.56
N SER A 934 2.08 39.16 -8.25
CA SER A 934 1.02 38.80 -9.20
C SER A 934 -0.27 39.58 -8.90
N PRO A 935 -0.40 40.84 -9.37
CA PRO A 935 -1.61 41.61 -9.19
C PRO A 935 -2.86 41.00 -9.85
N HIS A 936 -2.69 40.19 -10.90
CA HIS A 936 -3.80 39.54 -11.62
C HIS A 936 -4.04 38.07 -11.19
N GLY A 937 -3.15 37.48 -10.42
CA GLY A 937 -3.33 36.20 -9.72
C GLY A 937 -2.72 34.97 -10.40
N GLU A 938 -1.80 35.16 -11.36
CA GLU A 938 -0.82 34.14 -11.79
C GLU A 938 0.35 33.99 -10.81
N LEU A 939 0.08 33.48 -9.60
CA LEU A 939 1.13 33.26 -8.61
C LEU A 939 2.24 32.32 -9.11
N ALA A 940 3.47 32.82 -9.08
CA ALA A 940 4.66 32.12 -9.54
C ALA A 940 5.61 31.80 -8.36
N PRO A 941 6.05 30.55 -8.20
CA PRO A 941 7.06 30.19 -7.21
C PRO A 941 8.47 30.50 -7.71
N ALA A 942 9.36 30.85 -6.78
CA ALA A 942 10.80 30.81 -6.99
C ALA A 942 11.56 30.23 -5.78
N ILE A 943 12.60 29.45 -6.04
CA ILE A 943 13.52 28.90 -5.04
C ILE A 943 14.88 29.55 -5.26
N GLU A 944 15.30 30.37 -4.30
CA GLU A 944 16.65 30.91 -4.19
C GLU A 944 17.47 29.95 -3.32
N ALA A 945 18.38 29.18 -3.92
CA ALA A 945 19.19 28.19 -3.21
C ALA A 945 20.69 28.50 -3.31
N VAL A 946 21.41 28.43 -2.21
CA VAL A 946 22.87 28.50 -2.20
C VAL A 946 23.43 27.09 -2.06
N LEU A 947 24.20 26.65 -3.06
CA LEU A 947 24.82 25.32 -3.11
C LEU A 947 26.33 25.41 -2.89
N ASP A 948 26.90 24.43 -2.20
CA ASP A 948 28.36 24.24 -2.09
C ASP A 948 28.87 23.39 -3.25
N ILE A 949 29.31 24.03 -4.33
CA ILE A 949 29.82 23.35 -5.53
C ILE A 949 31.35 23.39 -5.48
N PHE A 950 31.95 22.25 -5.12
CA PHE A 950 33.42 22.09 -5.00
C PHE A 950 34.10 23.12 -4.07
N GLY A 951 33.43 23.55 -2.99
CA GLY A 951 33.95 24.55 -2.05
C GLY A 951 33.63 25.99 -2.40
N ILE A 952 32.78 26.23 -3.41
CA ILE A 952 32.34 27.56 -3.85
C ILE A 952 30.83 27.66 -3.70
N GLU A 953 30.39 28.73 -3.05
CA GLU A 953 28.97 29.05 -2.93
C GLU A 953 28.43 29.56 -4.26
N VAL A 954 27.54 28.79 -4.89
CA VAL A 954 26.86 29.16 -6.13
C VAL A 954 25.38 29.40 -5.85
N LEU A 955 24.84 30.51 -6.33
CA LEU A 955 23.41 30.79 -6.28
C LEU A 955 22.72 30.04 -7.43
N VAL A 956 21.81 29.14 -7.10
CA VAL A 956 20.90 28.48 -8.03
C VAL A 956 19.50 29.01 -7.81
N LEU A 957 18.95 29.69 -8.82
CA LEU A 957 17.61 30.25 -8.80
C LEU A 957 16.70 29.41 -9.71
N VAL A 958 15.67 28.81 -9.12
CA VAL A 958 14.64 28.05 -9.84
C VAL A 958 13.35 28.84 -9.85
N SER A 959 12.69 29.01 -11.01
CA SER A 959 11.40 29.70 -11.04
C SER A 959 10.46 29.21 -12.13
N HIS A 960 9.16 29.30 -11.86
CA HIS A 960 8.10 29.06 -12.82
C HIS A 960 7.20 30.30 -12.93
N ASN A 961 7.43 31.13 -13.94
CA ASN A 961 6.71 32.39 -14.15
C ASN A 961 5.27 32.13 -14.65
N GLY A 962 4.46 33.21 -14.60
CA GLY A 962 3.13 33.29 -15.18
C GLY A 962 3.11 33.04 -16.69
N GLN A 963 1.93 32.69 -17.20
CA GLN A 963 1.73 32.33 -18.60
C GLN A 963 1.53 33.59 -19.46
N GLU A 964 1.38 33.44 -20.78
CA GLU A 964 1.26 34.58 -21.71
C GLU A 964 0.09 35.55 -21.41
N GLU A 965 -0.91 35.12 -20.63
CA GLU A 965 -2.21 35.78 -20.45
C GLU A 965 -2.13 37.15 -19.76
N ASP A 966 -1.25 37.30 -18.76
CA ASP A 966 -1.11 38.52 -17.97
C ASP A 966 0.31 39.14 -18.11
N PRO A 967 0.54 40.04 -19.09
CA PRO A 967 1.86 40.63 -19.35
C PRO A 967 2.45 41.40 -18.16
N LEU A 968 1.60 42.02 -17.32
CA LEU A 968 2.04 42.78 -16.15
C LEU A 968 2.61 41.86 -15.06
N ASP A 969 1.95 40.72 -14.81
CA ASP A 969 2.43 39.74 -13.84
C ASP A 969 3.81 39.23 -14.30
N ARG A 970 3.95 38.89 -15.58
CA ARG A 970 5.24 38.47 -16.16
C ARG A 970 6.35 39.53 -16.05
N GLU A 971 6.03 40.80 -16.29
CA GLU A 971 7.00 41.90 -16.13
C GLU A 971 7.48 41.98 -14.68
N LEU A 972 6.55 42.03 -13.71
CA LEU A 972 6.86 42.17 -12.29
C LEU A 972 7.61 40.96 -11.73
N GLN A 973 7.23 39.75 -12.15
CA GLN A 973 7.90 38.51 -11.77
C GLN A 973 9.33 38.48 -12.29
N ALA A 974 9.54 38.83 -13.56
CA ALA A 974 10.88 38.92 -14.14
C ALA A 974 11.73 40.01 -13.47
N THR A 975 11.16 41.16 -13.14
CA THR A 975 11.86 42.22 -12.40
C THR A 975 12.29 41.75 -11.02
N ALA A 976 11.41 41.09 -10.26
CA ALA A 976 11.76 40.54 -8.94
C ALA A 976 12.89 39.51 -9.02
N LEU A 977 12.88 38.63 -10.02
CA LEU A 977 13.96 37.65 -10.24
C LEU A 977 15.27 38.33 -10.64
N ALA A 978 15.22 39.36 -11.51
CA ALA A 978 16.38 40.14 -11.90
C ALA A 978 17.04 40.84 -10.69
N GLU A 979 16.25 41.42 -9.79
CA GLU A 979 16.73 42.03 -8.55
C GLU A 979 17.47 41.03 -7.65
N ILE A 980 16.94 39.81 -7.49
CA ILE A 980 17.59 38.73 -6.73
C ILE A 980 18.93 38.36 -7.37
N MET A 981 18.97 38.20 -8.69
CA MET A 981 20.19 37.83 -9.41
C MET A 981 21.25 38.94 -9.32
N VAL A 982 20.90 40.22 -9.50
CA VAL A 982 21.87 41.33 -9.39
C VAL A 982 22.40 41.51 -7.98
N ALA A 983 21.56 41.33 -6.96
CA ALA A 983 21.98 41.48 -5.57
C ALA A 983 23.04 40.45 -5.14
N SER A 984 23.15 39.33 -5.85
CA SER A 984 24.11 38.27 -5.52
C SER A 984 25.51 38.57 -6.03
N THR A 985 26.50 38.54 -5.13
CA THR A 985 27.93 38.60 -5.49
C THR A 985 28.52 37.25 -5.92
N ARG A 986 27.74 36.17 -5.75
CA ARG A 986 28.15 34.80 -6.06
C ARG A 986 27.97 34.49 -7.56
N PRO A 987 28.62 33.45 -8.10
CA PRO A 987 28.22 32.87 -9.38
C PRO A 987 26.74 32.47 -9.35
N VAL A 988 26.05 32.63 -10.49
CA VAL A 988 24.60 32.44 -10.60
C VAL A 988 24.31 31.42 -11.69
N ILE A 989 23.40 30.49 -11.40
CA ILE A 989 22.72 29.63 -12.38
C ILE A 989 21.21 29.85 -12.19
N PHE A 990 20.53 30.30 -13.23
CA PHE A 990 19.08 30.40 -13.27
C PHE A 990 18.52 29.28 -14.13
N LEU A 991 17.51 28.58 -13.61
CA LEU A 991 16.77 27.51 -14.27
C LEU A 991 15.29 27.87 -14.16
N GLY A 992 14.65 28.34 -15.23
CA GLY A 992 13.24 28.69 -15.09
C GLY A 992 12.41 28.72 -16.36
N TYR A 993 11.10 28.67 -16.15
CA TYR A 993 10.06 28.83 -17.15
C TYR A 993 9.65 30.30 -17.20
N VAL A 994 10.05 31.01 -18.25
CA VAL A 994 10.02 32.49 -18.33
C VAL A 994 8.99 33.01 -19.35
N VAL A 995 8.59 32.18 -20.32
CA VAL A 995 7.62 32.51 -21.38
C VAL A 995 7.99 33.80 -22.12
N SER A 996 9.02 33.74 -22.95
CA SER A 996 9.48 34.88 -23.74
C SER A 996 10.22 34.40 -24.99
N LYS A 997 10.28 35.22 -26.03
CA LYS A 997 11.22 34.99 -27.14
C LYS A 997 12.63 35.42 -26.75
N PRO A 998 13.68 34.77 -27.26
CA PRO A 998 15.04 35.26 -27.17
C PRO A 998 15.14 36.66 -27.79
N HIS A 999 16.00 37.51 -27.22
CA HIS A 999 16.22 38.91 -27.63
C HIS A 999 15.02 39.86 -27.48
N ALA A 1000 13.92 39.41 -26.89
CA ALA A 1000 12.77 40.26 -26.65
C ALA A 1000 13.11 41.37 -25.65
N GLN A 1001 12.87 42.63 -26.04
CA GLN A 1001 13.15 43.80 -25.21
C GLN A 1001 12.06 44.02 -24.15
N ARG A 1002 12.37 44.82 -23.13
CA ARG A 1002 11.40 45.29 -22.13
C ARG A 1002 10.13 45.80 -22.82
N PRO A 1003 8.91 45.46 -22.36
CA PRO A 1003 8.54 44.80 -21.08
C PRO A 1003 8.66 43.27 -21.06
N SER A 1004 9.24 42.65 -22.10
CA SER A 1004 9.34 41.19 -22.14
C SER A 1004 10.31 40.65 -21.09
N PRO A 1005 9.99 39.51 -20.44
CA PRO A 1005 10.83 38.93 -19.40
C PRO A 1005 12.30 38.70 -19.79
N TYR A 1006 12.59 38.27 -21.03
CA TYR A 1006 13.96 38.00 -21.47
C TYR A 1006 14.88 39.22 -21.31
N GLY A 1007 14.47 40.37 -21.84
CA GLY A 1007 15.26 41.60 -21.79
C GLY A 1007 15.48 42.11 -20.37
N ILE A 1008 14.51 41.90 -19.47
CA ILE A 1008 14.63 42.24 -18.04
C ILE A 1008 15.64 41.31 -17.38
N MET A 1009 15.46 40.00 -17.54
CA MET A 1009 16.32 38.99 -16.91
C MET A 1009 17.78 39.12 -17.35
N VAL A 1010 18.05 39.26 -18.65
CA VAL A 1010 19.41 39.33 -19.20
C VAL A 1010 20.07 40.68 -18.91
N ASN A 1011 19.40 41.79 -19.23
CA ASN A 1011 20.02 43.12 -19.14
C ASN A 1011 20.01 43.67 -17.71
N GLU A 1012 18.84 43.61 -17.04
CA GLU A 1012 18.68 44.14 -15.69
C GLU A 1012 19.17 43.13 -14.65
N GLY A 1013 18.95 41.82 -14.86
CA GLY A 1013 19.44 40.75 -13.98
C GLY A 1013 20.94 40.48 -14.08
N ASN A 1014 21.62 41.08 -15.06
CA ASN A 1014 23.04 40.93 -15.34
C ASN A 1014 23.45 39.44 -15.39
N VAL A 1015 22.82 38.68 -16.27
CA VAL A 1015 23.12 37.26 -16.52
C VAL A 1015 23.20 36.99 -18.01
N HIS A 1016 23.91 35.95 -18.39
CA HIS A 1016 24.13 35.57 -19.78
C HIS A 1016 23.25 34.39 -20.18
N ASP A 1017 22.76 34.40 -21.42
CA ASP A 1017 22.04 33.27 -22.01
C ASP A 1017 22.97 32.09 -22.29
N VAL A 1018 22.54 30.87 -21.94
CA VAL A 1018 23.25 29.62 -22.28
C VAL A 1018 23.50 29.49 -23.79
N ASP A 1019 22.56 29.96 -24.63
CA ASP A 1019 22.74 29.92 -26.08
C ASP A 1019 21.88 30.96 -26.81
N LYS A 1020 22.42 32.17 -26.99
CA LYS A 1020 21.70 33.27 -27.65
C LYS A 1020 21.30 33.01 -29.11
N ASP A 1021 21.93 32.04 -29.78
CA ASP A 1021 21.66 31.73 -31.20
C ASP A 1021 20.49 30.75 -31.34
N ASP A 1022 20.05 30.11 -30.25
CA ASP A 1022 18.87 29.26 -30.23
C ASP A 1022 17.59 30.11 -30.16
N LEU A 1023 17.08 30.43 -31.35
CA LEU A 1023 15.87 31.24 -31.56
C LEU A 1023 14.56 30.44 -31.43
N ASP A 1024 14.62 29.11 -31.30
CA ASP A 1024 13.44 28.23 -31.24
C ASP A 1024 12.93 28.04 -29.80
N ARG A 1025 13.59 28.67 -28.81
CA ARG A 1025 13.17 28.63 -27.41
C ARG A 1025 12.02 29.59 -27.15
N TRP A 1026 11.13 29.17 -26.25
CA TRP A 1026 9.95 29.95 -25.87
C TRP A 1026 9.71 29.95 -24.36
N CYS A 1027 9.61 28.76 -23.73
CA CYS A 1027 9.24 28.69 -22.31
C CYS A 1027 10.42 28.55 -21.36
N GLU A 1028 11.33 27.60 -21.59
CA GLU A 1028 12.39 27.24 -20.65
C GLU A 1028 13.72 27.93 -20.99
N TYR A 1029 14.39 28.45 -19.96
CA TYR A 1029 15.66 29.16 -20.07
C TYR A 1029 16.66 28.74 -19.00
N ILE A 1030 17.92 28.69 -19.41
CA ILE A 1030 19.08 28.58 -18.53
C ILE A 1030 19.90 29.88 -18.67
N PHE A 1031 20.01 30.64 -17.60
CA PHE A 1031 20.91 31.80 -17.54
C PHE A 1031 22.06 31.56 -16.57
N TYR A 1032 23.20 32.20 -16.78
CA TYR A 1032 24.36 32.02 -15.92
C TYR A 1032 25.21 33.30 -15.79
N ARG A 1033 25.93 33.44 -14.67
CA ARG A 1033 26.96 34.47 -14.47
C ARG A 1033 28.11 33.92 -13.64
N GLY A 1034 29.35 34.31 -13.97
CA GLY A 1034 30.53 33.97 -13.18
C GLY A 1034 30.98 32.51 -13.28
N LEU A 1035 30.56 31.81 -14.35
CA LEU A 1035 30.90 30.42 -14.66
C LEU A 1035 31.33 30.32 -16.14
N TYR A 1036 32.17 29.34 -16.46
CA TYR A 1036 32.50 29.05 -17.87
C TYR A 1036 31.49 28.06 -18.43
N ARG A 1037 30.72 28.46 -19.44
CA ARG A 1037 29.83 27.56 -20.16
C ARG A 1037 30.62 26.70 -21.14
N THR A 1038 30.46 25.38 -21.06
CA THR A 1038 31.18 24.43 -21.94
C THR A 1038 30.25 23.83 -23.00
N SER A 1039 29.03 23.47 -22.63
CA SER A 1039 28.12 22.76 -23.50
C SER A 1039 26.65 23.08 -23.20
N TYR A 1040 25.81 22.95 -24.23
CA TYR A 1040 24.35 23.09 -24.14
C TYR A 1040 23.65 21.99 -24.96
N ALA A 1041 22.60 21.39 -24.43
CA ALA A 1041 21.83 20.35 -25.10
C ALA A 1041 20.33 20.48 -24.83
N ARG A 1042 19.52 20.14 -25.84
CA ARG A 1042 18.06 20.05 -25.78
C ARG A 1042 17.62 18.64 -26.14
N ILE A 1043 16.85 18.02 -25.25
CA ILE A 1043 16.40 16.64 -25.39
C ILE A 1043 14.92 16.63 -25.73
N SER A 1044 14.57 15.87 -26.76
CA SER A 1044 13.20 15.79 -27.28
C SER A 1044 12.23 15.36 -26.18
N ARG A 1045 11.00 15.90 -26.23
CA ARG A 1045 9.89 15.59 -25.30
C ARG A 1045 9.54 14.10 -25.11
N GLY A 1046 9.86 13.25 -26.09
CA GLY A 1046 9.56 11.81 -26.04
C GLY A 1046 8.06 11.53 -25.88
N ILE A 1047 7.72 10.54 -25.05
CA ILE A 1047 6.32 10.19 -24.70
C ILE A 1047 5.90 10.69 -23.31
N ILE A 1048 6.83 11.31 -22.57
CA ILE A 1048 6.68 11.58 -21.14
C ILE A 1048 6.03 12.93 -20.91
N THR A 1049 6.53 13.99 -21.54
CA THR A 1049 6.00 15.35 -21.43
C THR A 1049 5.81 15.92 -22.83
N ASP A 1050 5.13 17.05 -22.97
CA ASP A 1050 5.10 17.85 -24.21
C ASP A 1050 6.24 18.88 -24.26
N THR A 1051 6.81 19.21 -23.09
CA THR A 1051 8.04 20.00 -22.93
C THR A 1051 9.29 19.15 -23.16
N GLU A 1052 10.32 19.80 -23.67
CA GLU A 1052 11.67 19.25 -23.78
C GLU A 1052 12.44 19.37 -22.46
N THR A 1053 13.59 18.70 -22.36
CA THR A 1053 14.54 18.93 -21.26
C THR A 1053 15.71 19.73 -21.78
N GLN A 1054 16.08 20.81 -21.10
CA GLN A 1054 17.29 21.59 -21.42
C GLN A 1054 18.40 21.33 -20.41
N ILE A 1055 19.64 21.24 -20.91
CA ILE A 1055 20.83 20.96 -20.08
C ILE A 1055 21.96 21.92 -20.43
N GLY A 1056 22.51 22.59 -19.42
CA GLY A 1056 23.74 23.38 -19.50
C GLY A 1056 24.87 22.73 -18.69
N GLN A 1057 26.06 22.65 -19.28
CA GLN A 1057 27.27 22.27 -18.57
C GLN A 1057 28.14 23.50 -18.30
N PHE A 1058 28.57 23.61 -17.05
CA PHE A 1058 29.37 24.71 -16.56
C PHE A 1058 30.64 24.20 -15.87
N VAL A 1059 31.69 24.99 -15.99
CA VAL A 1059 32.91 24.84 -15.21
C VAL A 1059 32.95 25.95 -14.17
N VAL A 1060 33.05 25.52 -12.91
CA VAL A 1060 33.20 26.42 -11.76
C VAL A 1060 34.67 26.84 -11.65
N PRO A 1061 34.99 28.14 -11.59
CA PRO A 1061 36.34 28.62 -11.35
C PRO A 1061 36.93 28.05 -10.05
N ALA A 1062 38.25 27.95 -9.93
CA ALA A 1062 38.87 27.54 -8.66
C ALA A 1062 38.61 28.59 -7.55
N PRO A 1063 38.63 28.20 -6.25
CA PRO A 1063 38.45 29.15 -5.16
C PRO A 1063 39.44 30.33 -5.26
N GLY A 1064 38.93 31.55 -5.13
CA GLY A 1064 39.71 32.79 -5.27
C GLY A 1064 39.99 33.24 -6.71
N HIS A 1065 39.52 32.50 -7.72
CA HIS A 1065 39.65 32.86 -9.14
C HIS A 1065 38.30 33.28 -9.72
N THR A 1066 38.32 34.18 -10.70
CA THR A 1066 37.14 34.63 -11.44
C THR A 1066 37.23 34.22 -12.91
N VAL A 1067 36.13 34.37 -13.65
CA VAL A 1067 36.10 34.10 -15.10
C VAL A 1067 37.05 35.07 -15.81
N VAL A 1068 37.95 34.53 -16.61
CA VAL A 1068 38.90 35.30 -17.43
C VAL A 1068 38.31 35.46 -18.82
N ASP A 1069 38.29 36.71 -19.30
CA ASP A 1069 37.66 37.12 -20.56
C ASP A 1069 36.16 36.79 -20.62
N ASP A 1070 35.36 37.57 -19.88
CA ASP A 1070 33.90 37.56 -19.98
C ASP A 1070 33.40 38.46 -21.13
N SER A 1071 34.07 38.42 -22.29
CA SER A 1071 33.59 39.07 -23.51
C SER A 1071 32.55 38.20 -24.23
N GLU A 1072 31.64 38.84 -24.97
CA GLU A 1072 30.62 38.12 -25.74
C GLU A 1072 31.22 37.12 -26.75
N PRO A 1073 32.29 37.45 -27.51
CA PRO A 1073 32.94 36.48 -28.41
C PRO A 1073 33.52 35.28 -27.68
N ALA A 1074 34.04 35.45 -26.45
CA ALA A 1074 34.59 34.36 -25.66
C ALA A 1074 33.50 33.41 -25.16
N ARG A 1075 32.37 33.94 -24.66
CA ARG A 1075 31.24 33.14 -24.14
C ARG A 1075 30.58 32.24 -25.19
N TYR A 1076 30.44 32.74 -26.42
CA TYR A 1076 29.68 32.07 -27.50
C TYR A 1076 30.56 31.43 -28.57
N ARG A 1077 31.86 31.27 -28.31
CA ARG A 1077 32.78 30.61 -29.25
C ARG A 1077 32.43 29.12 -29.37
N ARG A 1078 31.95 28.69 -30.53
CA ARG A 1078 31.65 27.27 -30.81
C ARG A 1078 32.92 26.42 -30.91
N SER A 1079 32.81 25.16 -30.50
CA SER A 1079 33.84 24.14 -30.65
C SER A 1079 33.24 22.82 -31.15
N ARG A 1080 34.09 21.86 -31.48
CA ARG A 1080 33.70 20.47 -31.75
C ARG A 1080 34.03 19.61 -30.54
N LYS A 1081 33.28 18.53 -30.32
CA LYS A 1081 33.50 17.62 -29.18
C LYS A 1081 34.91 17.04 -29.16
N GLU A 1082 35.49 16.78 -30.34
CA GLU A 1082 36.83 16.17 -30.49
C GLU A 1082 37.95 17.10 -30.01
N VAL A 1083 37.66 18.39 -29.85
CA VAL A 1083 38.61 19.40 -29.34
C VAL A 1083 38.55 19.49 -27.81
N LEU A 1084 37.48 18.99 -27.19
CA LEU A 1084 37.29 18.98 -25.75
C LEU A 1084 37.71 17.62 -25.15
N PRO A 1085 38.25 17.61 -23.92
CA PRO A 1085 38.47 16.39 -23.17
C PRO A 1085 37.21 15.52 -23.07
N ILE A 1086 37.40 14.20 -22.95
CA ILE A 1086 36.31 13.23 -22.85
C ILE A 1086 35.41 13.54 -21.63
N GLU A 1087 35.98 14.11 -20.56
CA GLU A 1087 35.18 14.56 -19.41
C GLU A 1087 34.20 15.69 -19.69
N HIS A 1088 34.15 16.29 -20.89
CA HIS A 1088 33.13 17.26 -21.30
C HIS A 1088 32.06 16.67 -22.21
N TRP A 1089 32.24 15.41 -22.64
CA TRP A 1089 31.33 14.77 -23.55
C TRP A 1089 30.01 14.47 -22.84
N PHE A 1090 28.94 14.54 -23.62
CA PHE A 1090 27.62 14.11 -23.20
C PHE A 1090 27.39 12.66 -23.63
N PRO A 1091 26.47 11.93 -23.00
CA PRO A 1091 26.22 10.53 -23.29
C PRO A 1091 25.87 10.30 -24.77
N MET A 1092 26.49 9.28 -25.36
CA MET A 1092 26.37 9.02 -26.79
C MET A 1092 25.03 8.37 -27.17
N GLU A 1093 24.29 7.87 -26.18
CA GLU A 1093 23.07 7.09 -26.36
C GLU A 1093 21.83 7.94 -26.62
N TYR A 1094 21.93 9.25 -26.39
CA TYR A 1094 20.94 10.24 -26.79
C TYR A 1094 21.15 10.75 -28.23
N TYR A 1095 22.22 10.32 -28.92
CA TYR A 1095 22.38 10.60 -30.35
C TYR A 1095 21.44 9.68 -31.13
N GLY A 1096 20.53 10.29 -31.90
CA GLY A 1096 19.49 9.60 -32.65
C GLY A 1096 18.60 10.62 -33.35
N ASN A 1097 17.44 10.19 -33.81
CA ASN A 1097 16.44 11.06 -34.45
C ASN A 1097 15.02 10.51 -34.20
N ASP A 1098 13.98 11.21 -34.67
CA ASP A 1098 12.58 10.80 -34.52
C ASP A 1098 12.25 9.38 -35.03
N LYS A 1099 13.07 8.81 -35.92
CA LYS A 1099 12.87 7.46 -36.49
C LYS A 1099 13.67 6.38 -35.80
N GLU A 1100 14.93 6.66 -35.48
CA GLU A 1100 15.86 5.73 -34.81
C GLU A 1100 15.63 5.69 -33.30
N GLY A 1101 15.05 6.75 -32.74
CA GLY A 1101 14.86 6.95 -31.31
C GLY A 1101 16.18 7.22 -30.58
N GLY A 1102 16.07 7.55 -29.30
CA GLY A 1102 17.19 7.51 -28.35
C GLY A 1102 16.74 6.78 -27.08
N VAL A 1103 17.21 7.18 -25.91
CA VAL A 1103 16.83 6.55 -24.63
C VAL A 1103 15.34 6.79 -24.34
N ASN A 1104 14.54 5.72 -24.29
CA ASN A 1104 13.08 5.80 -24.13
C ASN A 1104 12.38 6.73 -25.16
N GLY A 1105 12.95 6.85 -26.36
CA GLY A 1105 12.46 7.77 -27.40
C GLY A 1105 12.95 9.21 -27.27
N HIS A 1106 13.73 9.53 -26.23
CA HIS A 1106 14.36 10.84 -26.04
C HIS A 1106 15.71 10.91 -26.75
N HIS A 1107 15.95 11.95 -27.54
CA HIS A 1107 17.19 12.16 -28.28
C HIS A 1107 17.56 13.65 -28.34
N TYR A 1108 18.81 13.96 -28.69
CA TYR A 1108 19.23 15.34 -28.92
C TYR A 1108 18.53 15.92 -30.15
N HIS A 1109 17.79 17.01 -29.97
CA HIS A 1109 17.02 17.65 -31.02
C HIS A 1109 17.36 19.14 -31.15
N VAL A 1110 16.76 19.82 -32.13
CA VAL A 1110 17.11 21.17 -32.63
C VAL A 1110 18.45 21.22 -33.36
N PHE A 1111 19.54 20.81 -32.72
CA PHE A 1111 20.87 20.78 -33.34
C PHE A 1111 21.26 19.38 -33.86
N GLY A 1112 20.52 18.32 -33.49
CA GLY A 1112 20.86 16.92 -33.77
C GLY A 1112 22.13 16.43 -33.05
N THR A 1113 22.71 17.27 -32.19
CA THR A 1113 23.93 17.02 -31.40
C THR A 1113 23.98 17.99 -30.21
N VAL A 1114 24.86 17.73 -29.26
CA VAL A 1114 25.21 18.70 -28.21
C VAL A 1114 26.00 19.86 -28.80
N SER A 1115 25.69 21.07 -28.32
CA SER A 1115 26.34 22.30 -28.73
C SER A 1115 27.54 22.60 -27.83
N PHE A 1116 28.75 22.41 -28.36
CA PHE A 1116 30.01 22.57 -27.61
C PHE A 1116 30.63 23.95 -27.80
N SER A 1117 31.36 24.40 -26.79
CA SER A 1117 31.94 25.74 -26.73
C SER A 1117 33.41 25.69 -26.37
N ALA A 1118 34.21 26.50 -27.05
CA ALA A 1118 35.63 26.66 -26.76
C ALA A 1118 35.78 27.73 -25.69
N PHE A 1119 36.24 27.33 -24.50
CA PHE A 1119 36.61 28.25 -23.44
C PHE A 1119 38.13 28.22 -23.28
N ILE A 1120 38.74 29.40 -23.14
CA ILE A 1120 40.18 29.52 -22.91
C ILE A 1120 40.36 29.44 -21.38
N ILE A 1121 40.83 28.30 -20.89
CA ILE A 1121 41.35 28.23 -19.52
C ILE A 1121 42.65 29.05 -19.55
N PRO A 1122 42.78 30.13 -18.75
CA PRO A 1122 44.05 30.82 -18.60
C PRO A 1122 45.08 29.81 -18.12
N ALA A 1123 46.28 29.86 -18.68
CA ALA A 1123 47.39 28.95 -18.40
C ALA A 1123 47.55 28.63 -16.90
N LEU A 1124 46.89 27.56 -16.47
CA LEU A 1124 47.21 26.71 -15.33
C LEU A 1124 47.50 25.29 -15.86
N TYR A 1125 48.13 25.23 -17.03
CA TYR A 1125 48.81 24.06 -17.60
C TYR A 1125 50.31 24.20 -17.38
#